data_AF-A0A7R9HDX8-F1
#
_entry.id   AF-A0A7R9HDX8-F1
#
_cell.length_a   1.000
_cell.length_b   1.000
_cell.length_c   1.000
_cell.angle_alpha   90.00
_cell.angle_beta   90.00
_cell.angle_gamma   90.00
#
_symmetry.space_group_name_H-M   'P 1'
#
loop_
_entity.id
_entity.type
_entity.pdbx_description
1 polymer ?
#
loop_
_entity_poly.entity_id
_entity_poly.type
_entity_poly.pdbx_seq_one_letter_code
_entity_poly.pdbx_strand_id
1 'polypeptide(L)'
;MTKEDWEAVIGLEVHAQVSSNTKLFSSSSTEFGAEHNTQVSLVDAAMPGYQITQFFEPIVKNGRVFINDNEKEIRIARIHLEQDAGKSVHEESKTYVDLNRAGVALMEIVSEPDLRSSAEAAECMKKLRQILRYIGSCDGDMEKGSLRCDANVSVRLKGSSTFGTRCEIKNLNSIRYIVQAIDYEIQRQIEILEGGEEISQDTLLFDVASGKTKVMRNKEDASDYRYFPEPDLLPVEVSQEKIDLIQSSLPELPEQKKQRYIEKLGINEYDANVITSDKAIADYFEELIKKHDSKLAVTWLTVELFGRLNKANIDIVSSPIKANALSELLDFIVDGTISAKLGKQVFDIMFETGKPASLIIEEQDLKQTTDKCQISEVIDKIINDNQDKVQEYKSDGDLEDFIICTNIGFDLAQSTTQNTIKKLKVKTSGPNKGIEIAVEVISTSDIFFKYGGTRYKFSYTHDNMISIVQPAFKSAVKEAIEELEKEIKELQVNQPNEIKLAEIIENELGKEFNNIDKKNVYGRFLVEVLDWMKAREGKFLSHEEINEFFEKIREEILGAIWFGIIEPVASFTGRSIELKALHDALQRSTGRQAVISQVATISGLGGVGKSELARKYAYKYGKYYGGNVIWISAENSKTMESSFLDLAKDDKLGISPQDKYGNDKMIETI
;
A
#
# COMPACT_ATOMS: atom_id res chain seq x y z
N MET A 1 -23.26 -49.86 15.58
CA MET A 1 -22.39 -49.06 14.72
C MET A 1 -21.34 -48.44 15.61
N THR A 2 -20.14 -48.24 15.08
CA THR A 2 -19.13 -47.43 15.77
C THR A 2 -19.11 -46.04 15.16
N LYS A 3 -18.54 -45.06 15.87
CA LYS A 3 -18.33 -43.70 15.36
C LYS A 3 -17.60 -43.68 14.01
N GLU A 4 -16.84 -44.73 13.67
CA GLU A 4 -16.13 -44.87 12.41
C GLU A 4 -17.03 -45.25 11.21
N ASP A 5 -18.27 -45.66 11.44
CA ASP A 5 -19.23 -46.01 10.37
C ASP A 5 -19.91 -44.77 9.76
N TRP A 6 -19.77 -43.61 10.43
CA TRP A 6 -20.40 -42.34 10.03
C TRP A 6 -19.43 -41.44 9.28
N GLU A 7 -19.98 -40.65 8.36
CA GLU A 7 -19.29 -39.52 7.73
C GLU A 7 -20.11 -38.25 7.88
N ALA A 8 -19.43 -37.14 8.19
CA ALA A 8 -20.04 -35.83 8.22
C ALA A 8 -20.10 -35.24 6.81
N VAL A 9 -21.15 -34.46 6.56
CA VAL A 9 -21.38 -33.69 5.34
C VAL A 9 -21.62 -32.25 5.80
N ILE A 10 -20.70 -31.36 5.44
CA ILE A 10 -20.67 -29.99 5.96
C ILE A 10 -20.67 -29.00 4.79
N GLY A 11 -21.48 -27.95 4.90
CA GLY A 11 -21.44 -26.77 4.05
C GLY A 11 -21.26 -25.50 4.90
N LEU A 12 -20.59 -24.49 4.36
CA LEU A 12 -20.36 -23.21 5.02
C LEU A 12 -21.12 -22.10 4.29
N GLU A 13 -21.65 -21.18 5.09
CA GLU A 13 -22.28 -19.95 4.62
C GLU A 13 -21.53 -18.78 5.26
N VAL A 14 -20.67 -18.16 4.47
CA VAL A 14 -19.73 -17.13 4.94
C VAL A 14 -20.24 -15.76 4.53
N HIS A 15 -20.49 -14.90 5.50
CA HIS A 15 -20.86 -13.51 5.27
C HIS A 15 -19.63 -12.63 5.44
N ALA A 16 -19.18 -12.02 4.35
CA ALA A 16 -18.03 -11.13 4.31
C ALA A 16 -18.50 -9.69 4.05
N GLN A 17 -18.20 -8.77 4.97
CA GLN A 17 -18.43 -7.35 4.79
C GLN A 17 -17.48 -6.80 3.72
N VAL A 18 -18.06 -6.18 2.70
CA VAL A 18 -17.29 -5.59 1.61
C VAL A 18 -16.60 -4.32 2.09
N SER A 19 -15.30 -4.22 1.84
CA SER A 19 -14.50 -3.03 2.11
C SER A 19 -14.81 -1.95 1.07
N SER A 20 -15.83 -1.13 1.33
CA SER A 20 -16.25 0.00 0.50
C SER A 20 -16.30 1.30 1.31
N ASN A 21 -16.10 2.45 0.67
CA ASN A 21 -16.21 3.77 1.33
C ASN A 21 -17.66 4.18 1.62
N THR A 22 -18.61 3.67 0.83
CA THR A 22 -20.03 3.93 0.96
C THR A 22 -20.81 2.64 1.12
N LYS A 23 -22.01 2.72 1.69
CA LYS A 23 -22.97 1.62 1.77
C LYS A 23 -23.44 1.16 0.39
N LEU A 24 -24.11 0.00 0.32
CA LEU A 24 -24.44 -0.67 -0.94
C LEU A 24 -25.38 0.16 -1.83
N PHE A 25 -26.36 0.84 -1.23
CA PHE A 25 -27.37 1.63 -1.93
C PHE A 25 -27.51 3.06 -1.38
N SER A 26 -26.58 3.51 -0.53
CA SER A 26 -26.55 4.87 -0.01
C SER A 26 -25.14 5.43 0.06
N SER A 27 -25.01 6.76 0.12
CA SER A 27 -23.72 7.45 0.21
C SER A 27 -23.18 7.56 1.63
N SER A 28 -23.83 6.93 2.62
CA SER A 28 -23.36 6.96 4.00
C SER A 28 -22.05 6.19 4.18
N SER A 29 -21.26 6.60 5.16
CA SER A 29 -20.00 5.94 5.52
C SER A 29 -20.24 4.50 6.03
N THR A 30 -19.21 3.68 5.90
CA THR A 30 -19.11 2.30 6.43
C THR A 30 -18.09 2.19 7.56
N GLU A 31 -17.52 3.31 7.99
CA GLU A 31 -16.41 3.35 8.96
C GLU A 31 -16.82 2.77 10.31
N PHE A 32 -16.01 1.87 10.85
CA PHE A 32 -16.29 1.25 12.14
C PHE A 32 -16.03 2.20 13.32
N GLY A 33 -16.87 2.14 14.36
CA GLY A 33 -16.63 2.81 15.63
C GLY A 33 -17.19 4.23 15.76
N ALA A 34 -17.99 4.70 14.81
CA ALA A 34 -18.69 5.99 14.92
C ALA A 34 -19.78 5.98 16.01
N GLU A 35 -20.19 7.17 16.46
CA GLU A 35 -21.31 7.31 17.39
C GLU A 35 -22.61 6.74 16.79
N HIS A 36 -23.46 6.18 17.65
CA HIS A 36 -24.70 5.50 17.26
C HIS A 36 -25.57 6.37 16.33
N ASN A 37 -26.07 5.78 15.25
CA ASN A 37 -26.93 6.42 14.26
C ASN A 37 -26.38 7.71 13.59
N THR A 38 -25.05 7.89 13.51
CA THR A 38 -24.42 9.03 12.81
C THR A 38 -24.07 8.73 11.35
N GLN A 39 -24.03 7.45 10.96
CA GLN A 39 -23.71 7.00 9.60
C GLN A 39 -24.98 6.53 8.86
N VAL A 40 -26.06 7.31 8.96
CA VAL A 40 -27.39 6.90 8.52
C VAL A 40 -27.99 8.00 7.64
N SER A 41 -28.32 7.65 6.40
CA SER A 41 -29.07 8.49 5.48
C SER A 41 -30.57 8.17 5.55
N LEU A 42 -31.39 8.94 4.82
CA LEU A 42 -32.82 8.62 4.68
C LEU A 42 -33.06 7.25 4.05
N VAL A 43 -32.18 6.78 3.14
CA VAL A 43 -32.28 5.45 2.54
C VAL A 43 -32.02 4.37 3.58
N ASP A 44 -30.99 4.55 4.41
CA ASP A 44 -30.63 3.58 5.45
C ASP A 44 -31.66 3.54 6.58
N ALA A 45 -32.26 4.68 6.90
CA ALA A 45 -33.28 4.81 7.93
C ALA A 45 -34.65 4.27 7.48
N ALA A 46 -34.96 4.34 6.18
CA ALA A 46 -36.24 3.92 5.61
C ALA A 46 -36.31 2.42 5.33
N MET A 47 -35.72 1.57 6.20
CA MET A 47 -35.72 0.11 6.02
C MET A 47 -37.14 -0.41 5.80
N PRO A 48 -37.48 -0.91 4.61
CA PRO A 48 -38.86 -1.21 4.22
C PRO A 48 -39.38 -2.54 4.80
N GLY A 49 -38.77 -3.05 5.87
CA GLY A 49 -39.11 -4.34 6.47
C GLY A 49 -38.67 -5.55 5.65
N TYR A 50 -37.79 -5.36 4.67
CA TYR A 50 -37.15 -6.43 3.88
C TYR A 50 -35.65 -6.12 3.65
N GLN A 51 -34.87 -7.16 3.33
CA GLN A 51 -33.44 -7.07 3.03
C GLN A 51 -33.27 -7.25 1.51
N ILE A 52 -32.54 -6.34 0.85
CA ILE A 52 -32.17 -6.53 -0.56
C ILE A 52 -31.02 -7.55 -0.62
N THR A 53 -31.26 -8.65 -1.34
CA THR A 53 -30.32 -9.76 -1.57
C THR A 53 -30.58 -10.39 -2.95
N GLN A 54 -29.83 -11.41 -3.35
CA GLN A 54 -29.97 -12.06 -4.67
C GLN A 54 -30.26 -13.56 -4.52
N PHE A 55 -31.53 -13.92 -4.70
CA PHE A 55 -31.95 -15.31 -4.56
C PHE A 55 -31.86 -16.10 -5.89
N PHE A 56 -32.52 -15.61 -6.94
CA PHE A 56 -32.64 -16.32 -8.23
C PHE A 56 -31.35 -16.23 -9.08
N GLU A 57 -30.78 -15.03 -9.15
CA GLU A 57 -29.61 -14.72 -10.00
C GLU A 57 -28.48 -14.08 -9.17
N PRO A 58 -27.74 -14.88 -8.38
CA PRO A 58 -26.51 -14.41 -7.74
C PRO A 58 -25.45 -14.01 -8.77
N ILE A 59 -24.61 -13.02 -8.44
CA ILE A 59 -23.56 -12.49 -9.35
C ILE A 59 -22.57 -13.58 -9.78
N VAL A 60 -22.19 -14.48 -8.87
CA VAL A 60 -21.23 -15.57 -9.15
C VAL A 60 -21.87 -16.92 -8.83
N LYS A 61 -21.64 -17.90 -9.70
CA LYS A 61 -22.05 -19.30 -9.56
C LYS A 61 -20.86 -20.22 -9.90
N ASN A 62 -20.84 -21.42 -9.32
CA ASN A 62 -19.90 -22.50 -9.69
C ASN A 62 -18.41 -22.17 -9.51
N GLY A 63 -18.05 -21.58 -8.36
CA GLY A 63 -16.66 -21.36 -7.98
C GLY A 63 -16.02 -22.60 -7.34
N ARG A 64 -14.73 -22.49 -7.01
CA ARG A 64 -13.99 -23.52 -6.26
C ARG A 64 -12.84 -22.92 -5.46
N VAL A 65 -12.51 -23.55 -4.34
CA VAL A 65 -11.36 -23.25 -3.49
C VAL A 65 -10.64 -24.55 -3.17
N PHE A 66 -9.32 -24.49 -3.11
CA PHE A 66 -8.47 -25.63 -2.79
C PHE A 66 -7.96 -25.54 -1.34
N ILE A 67 -8.03 -26.64 -0.61
CA ILE A 67 -7.54 -26.81 0.78
C ILE A 67 -6.53 -27.96 0.86
N ASN A 68 -5.85 -28.16 2.01
CA ASN A 68 -4.78 -29.14 2.19
C ASN A 68 -3.69 -29.04 1.09
N ASP A 69 -3.05 -27.87 0.92
CA ASP A 69 -2.01 -27.65 -0.11
C ASP A 69 -2.41 -28.07 -1.54
N ASN A 70 -3.68 -27.84 -1.87
CA ASN A 70 -4.32 -28.17 -3.15
C ASN A 70 -4.64 -29.65 -3.40
N GLU A 71 -4.64 -30.48 -2.35
CA GLU A 71 -5.06 -31.88 -2.45
C GLU A 71 -6.59 -32.05 -2.54
N LYS A 72 -7.35 -31.09 -1.99
CA LYS A 72 -8.83 -31.18 -1.97
C LYS A 72 -9.49 -29.94 -2.53
N GLU A 73 -10.38 -30.16 -3.50
CA GLU A 73 -11.26 -29.15 -4.06
C GLU A 73 -12.56 -29.05 -3.25
N ILE A 74 -12.95 -27.83 -2.89
CA ILE A 74 -14.22 -27.47 -2.28
C ILE A 74 -14.96 -26.56 -3.24
N ARG A 75 -16.15 -26.97 -3.68
CA ARG A 75 -16.95 -26.17 -4.62
C ARG A 75 -17.67 -25.04 -3.87
N ILE A 76 -17.74 -23.89 -4.53
CA ILE A 76 -18.50 -22.72 -4.09
C ILE A 76 -19.74 -22.62 -4.97
N ALA A 77 -20.91 -22.86 -4.38
CA ALA A 77 -22.17 -22.89 -5.10
C ALA A 77 -22.49 -21.51 -5.71
N ARG A 78 -22.39 -20.47 -4.88
CA ARG A 78 -22.70 -19.09 -5.28
C ARG A 78 -21.98 -18.07 -4.40
N ILE A 79 -21.88 -16.86 -4.96
CA ILE A 79 -21.55 -15.64 -4.23
C ILE A 79 -22.55 -14.57 -4.65
N HIS A 80 -23.26 -13.99 -3.68
CA HIS A 80 -24.19 -12.88 -3.92
C HIS A 80 -23.96 -11.70 -3.01
N LEU A 81 -24.49 -10.56 -3.44
CA LEU A 81 -24.50 -9.33 -2.66
C LEU A 81 -25.80 -9.19 -1.87
N GLU A 82 -25.68 -8.64 -0.67
CA GLU A 82 -26.82 -8.30 0.17
C GLU A 82 -26.52 -7.10 1.08
N GLN A 83 -27.57 -6.56 1.70
CA GLN A 83 -27.45 -5.51 2.71
C GLN A 83 -27.31 -6.11 4.11
N ASP A 84 -26.44 -5.55 4.94
CA ASP A 84 -26.44 -5.87 6.36
C ASP A 84 -27.58 -5.17 7.10
N ALA A 85 -27.97 -5.77 8.22
CA ALA A 85 -28.97 -5.23 9.13
C ALA A 85 -28.34 -4.27 10.16
N GLY A 86 -29.19 -3.48 10.81
CA GLY A 86 -28.80 -2.73 12.01
C GLY A 86 -28.50 -3.66 13.20
N LYS A 87 -27.89 -3.09 14.25
CA LYS A 87 -27.57 -3.80 15.48
C LYS A 87 -28.62 -3.50 16.56
N SER A 88 -29.07 -4.53 17.25
CA SER A 88 -29.90 -4.39 18.46
C SER A 88 -29.05 -4.52 19.72
N VAL A 89 -29.28 -3.62 20.68
CA VAL A 89 -28.68 -3.68 22.02
C VAL A 89 -29.82 -3.77 23.03
N HIS A 90 -29.84 -4.85 23.80
CA HIS A 90 -30.89 -5.12 24.78
C HIS A 90 -30.44 -4.64 26.16
N GLU A 91 -31.20 -3.73 26.78
CA GLU A 91 -31.05 -3.32 28.17
C GLU A 91 -32.39 -3.46 28.91
N GLU A 92 -32.42 -4.31 29.92
CA GLU A 92 -33.59 -4.59 30.75
C GLU A 92 -34.90 -4.79 29.95
N SER A 93 -35.74 -3.75 29.87
CA SER A 93 -37.07 -3.74 29.24
C SER A 93 -37.10 -3.06 27.87
N LYS A 94 -35.96 -2.60 27.37
CA LYS A 94 -35.85 -1.84 26.11
C LYS A 94 -34.83 -2.48 25.18
N THR A 95 -35.08 -2.32 23.88
CA THR A 95 -34.12 -2.63 22.83
C THR A 95 -33.79 -1.34 22.11
N TYR A 96 -32.51 -0.97 22.12
CA TYR A 96 -31.99 0.13 21.34
C TYR A 96 -31.56 -0.40 19.97
N VAL A 97 -31.80 0.40 18.94
CA VAL A 97 -31.46 0.04 17.55
C VAL A 97 -30.43 1.04 17.04
N ASP A 98 -29.31 0.52 16.58
CA ASP A 98 -28.26 1.27 15.89
C ASP A 98 -28.23 0.88 14.41
N LEU A 99 -28.49 1.86 13.55
CA LEU A 99 -28.58 1.71 12.10
C LEU A 99 -27.27 2.09 11.39
N ASN A 100 -26.18 2.37 12.11
CA ASN A 100 -24.88 2.62 11.47
C ASN A 100 -24.49 1.50 10.51
N ARG A 101 -24.73 0.23 10.90
CA ARG A 101 -24.42 -0.95 10.09
C ARG A 101 -25.48 -1.27 9.01
N ALA A 102 -26.68 -0.73 9.14
CA ALA A 102 -27.78 -0.98 8.21
C ALA A 102 -27.42 -0.50 6.79
N GLY A 103 -27.55 -1.38 5.79
CA GLY A 103 -27.26 -1.07 4.38
C GLY A 103 -25.79 -1.23 3.96
N VAL A 104 -24.90 -1.59 4.89
CA VAL A 104 -23.51 -1.96 4.56
C VAL A 104 -23.52 -3.16 3.61
N ALA A 105 -22.63 -3.14 2.61
CA ALA A 105 -22.54 -4.21 1.62
C ALA A 105 -21.96 -5.49 2.25
N LEU A 106 -22.67 -6.59 2.06
CA LEU A 106 -22.23 -7.93 2.39
C LEU A 106 -22.12 -8.77 1.13
N MET A 107 -21.20 -9.71 1.19
CA MET A 107 -21.04 -10.79 0.25
C MET A 107 -21.29 -12.11 0.99
N GLU A 108 -22.33 -12.85 0.61
CA GLU A 108 -22.58 -14.20 1.11
C GLU A 108 -21.93 -15.21 0.16
N ILE A 109 -21.01 -16.01 0.69
CA ILE A 109 -20.29 -17.06 -0.02
C ILE A 109 -20.82 -18.40 0.50
N VAL A 110 -21.49 -19.15 -0.37
CA VAL A 110 -22.09 -20.43 0.00
C VAL A 110 -21.29 -21.57 -0.63
N SER A 111 -20.79 -22.47 0.21
CA SER A 111 -20.11 -23.68 -0.27
C SER A 111 -21.10 -24.78 -0.62
N GLU A 112 -20.72 -25.63 -1.55
CA GLU A 112 -21.32 -26.96 -1.66
C GLU A 112 -20.98 -27.80 -0.41
N PRO A 113 -21.77 -28.86 -0.11
CA PRO A 113 -21.54 -29.69 1.06
C PRO A 113 -20.40 -30.72 0.84
N ASP A 114 -19.21 -30.23 0.48
CA ASP A 114 -18.03 -31.04 0.13
C ASP A 114 -17.09 -31.32 1.32
N LEU A 115 -17.28 -30.58 2.43
CA LEU A 115 -16.46 -30.71 3.64
C LEU A 115 -16.89 -31.94 4.45
N ARG A 116 -15.92 -32.63 5.05
CA ARG A 116 -16.09 -33.92 5.77
C ARG A 116 -15.59 -33.90 7.21
N SER A 117 -14.94 -32.82 7.64
CA SER A 117 -14.50 -32.65 9.02
C SER A 117 -14.48 -31.18 9.42
N SER A 118 -14.48 -30.94 10.73
CA SER A 118 -14.27 -29.61 11.32
C SER A 118 -12.91 -29.01 10.95
N ALA A 119 -11.87 -29.85 10.82
CA ALA A 119 -10.54 -29.44 10.39
C ALA A 119 -10.55 -28.89 8.95
N GLU A 120 -11.20 -29.60 8.02
CA GLU A 120 -11.37 -29.13 6.64
C GLU A 120 -12.19 -27.82 6.58
N ALA A 121 -13.24 -27.71 7.40
CA ALA A 121 -14.03 -26.49 7.48
C ALA A 121 -13.20 -25.30 7.98
N ALA A 122 -12.35 -25.51 8.98
CA ALA A 122 -11.42 -24.51 9.47
C ALA A 122 -10.40 -24.09 8.40
N GLU A 123 -9.85 -25.03 7.64
CA GLU A 123 -8.94 -24.72 6.53
C GLU A 123 -9.61 -23.95 5.40
N CYS A 124 -10.80 -24.38 5.00
CA CYS A 124 -11.60 -23.66 3.99
C CYS A 124 -11.85 -22.22 4.43
N MET A 125 -12.25 -22.02 5.69
CA MET A 125 -12.46 -20.69 6.27
C MET A 125 -11.17 -19.85 6.28
N LYS A 126 -10.02 -20.45 6.65
CA LYS A 126 -8.71 -19.76 6.59
C LYS A 126 -8.35 -19.36 5.17
N LYS A 127 -8.56 -20.24 4.19
CA LYS A 127 -8.23 -19.99 2.78
C LYS A 127 -9.12 -18.90 2.19
N LEU A 128 -10.44 -18.96 2.43
CA LEU A 128 -11.39 -17.91 2.03
C LEU A 128 -10.99 -16.56 2.64
N ARG A 129 -10.75 -16.52 3.96
CA ARG A 129 -10.30 -15.32 4.66
C ARG A 129 -9.00 -14.76 4.05
N GLN A 130 -8.03 -15.62 3.75
CA GLN A 130 -6.76 -15.22 3.14
C GLN A 130 -6.98 -14.61 1.75
N ILE A 131 -7.78 -15.25 0.88
CA ILE A 131 -8.11 -14.76 -0.46
C ILE A 131 -8.77 -13.38 -0.39
N LEU A 132 -9.79 -13.23 0.45
CA LEU A 132 -10.53 -11.98 0.62
C LEU A 132 -9.63 -10.82 1.05
N ARG A 133 -8.73 -11.06 2.01
CA ARG A 133 -7.77 -10.06 2.49
C ARG A 133 -6.72 -9.71 1.44
N TYR A 134 -6.30 -10.68 0.62
CA TYR A 134 -5.36 -10.44 -0.47
C TYR A 134 -5.95 -9.59 -1.59
N ILE A 135 -7.21 -9.87 -1.96
CA ILE A 135 -7.96 -9.07 -2.94
C ILE A 135 -8.27 -7.68 -2.37
N GLY A 136 -8.35 -7.55 -1.05
CA GLY A 136 -8.72 -6.30 -0.37
C GLY A 136 -10.22 -6.05 -0.37
N SER A 137 -11.04 -7.08 -0.63
CA SER A 137 -12.49 -6.97 -0.66
C SER A 137 -13.13 -7.07 0.72
N CYS A 138 -12.41 -7.58 1.72
CA CYS A 138 -12.84 -7.67 3.13
C CYS A 138 -11.60 -7.70 4.04
N ASP A 139 -11.66 -7.08 5.22
CA ASP A 139 -10.56 -7.11 6.21
C ASP A 139 -10.41 -8.48 6.90
N GLY A 140 -11.45 -9.33 6.83
CA GLY A 140 -11.50 -10.67 7.37
C GLY A 140 -11.51 -10.76 8.90
N ASP A 141 -11.90 -9.70 9.60
CA ASP A 141 -11.94 -9.64 11.07
C ASP A 141 -13.21 -10.29 11.65
N MET A 142 -13.08 -11.51 12.16
CA MET A 142 -14.21 -12.23 12.74
C MET A 142 -14.64 -11.67 14.11
N GLU A 143 -13.76 -10.98 14.83
CA GLU A 143 -14.08 -10.42 16.15
C GLU A 143 -14.90 -9.14 16.02
N LYS A 144 -14.57 -8.29 15.04
CA LYS A 144 -15.41 -7.13 14.67
C LYS A 144 -16.70 -7.52 13.96
N GLY A 145 -16.80 -8.78 13.53
CA GLY A 145 -17.97 -9.32 12.82
C GLY A 145 -18.07 -8.85 11.37
N SER A 146 -16.95 -8.43 10.78
CA SER A 146 -16.86 -8.18 9.33
C SER A 146 -16.77 -9.49 8.54
N LEU A 147 -16.35 -10.59 9.18
CA LEU A 147 -16.40 -11.93 8.62
C LEU A 147 -17.15 -12.86 9.57
N ARG A 148 -18.28 -13.41 9.13
CA ARG A 148 -19.13 -14.32 9.91
C ARG A 148 -19.31 -15.62 9.15
N CYS A 149 -19.58 -16.70 9.88
CA CYS A 149 -19.84 -18.00 9.30
C CYS A 149 -21.01 -18.66 10.02
N ASP A 150 -21.91 -19.22 9.22
CA ASP A 150 -22.88 -20.21 9.66
C ASP A 150 -22.45 -21.57 9.07
N ALA A 151 -22.70 -22.66 9.79
CA ALA A 151 -22.30 -24.00 9.37
C ALA A 151 -23.51 -24.93 9.26
N ASN A 152 -23.66 -25.56 8.10
CA ASN A 152 -24.68 -26.57 7.83
C ASN A 152 -24.05 -27.95 8.02
N VAL A 153 -24.53 -28.72 9.00
CA VAL A 153 -23.97 -30.02 9.36
C VAL A 153 -25.02 -31.12 9.25
N SER A 154 -24.62 -32.22 8.64
CA SER A 154 -25.38 -33.47 8.59
C SER A 154 -24.44 -34.65 8.72
N VAL A 155 -24.89 -35.76 9.29
CA VAL A 155 -24.15 -37.03 9.27
C VAL A 155 -24.91 -38.10 8.49
N ARG A 156 -24.17 -38.99 7.84
CA ARG A 156 -24.72 -40.15 7.15
C ARG A 156 -23.80 -41.36 7.30
N LEU A 157 -24.31 -42.55 7.04
CA LEU A 157 -23.49 -43.75 6.99
C LEU A 157 -22.53 -43.69 5.79
N LYS A 158 -21.28 -44.11 6.02
CA LYS A 158 -20.26 -44.18 4.96
C LYS A 158 -20.76 -45.04 3.79
N GLY A 159 -20.60 -44.52 2.58
CA GLY A 159 -21.06 -45.18 1.35
C GLY A 159 -22.55 -44.99 1.04
N SER A 160 -23.33 -44.36 1.91
CA SER A 160 -24.71 -43.98 1.59
C SER A 160 -24.74 -42.83 0.58
N SER A 161 -25.62 -42.94 -0.43
CA SER A 161 -25.90 -41.84 -1.36
C SER A 161 -26.90 -40.81 -0.79
N THR A 162 -27.62 -41.16 0.27
CA THR A 162 -28.67 -40.32 0.86
C THR A 162 -28.07 -39.41 1.93
N PHE A 163 -28.36 -38.11 1.87
CA PHE A 163 -27.99 -37.16 2.91
C PHE A 163 -28.86 -37.33 4.15
N GLY A 164 -28.27 -37.10 5.33
CA GLY A 164 -29.02 -37.05 6.59
C GLY A 164 -29.79 -35.74 6.74
N THR A 165 -30.45 -35.58 7.89
CA THR A 165 -31.08 -34.30 8.24
C THR A 165 -30.01 -33.23 8.44
N ARG A 166 -30.25 -32.03 7.92
CA ARG A 166 -29.36 -30.87 8.06
C ARG A 166 -29.73 -30.08 9.31
N CYS A 167 -28.75 -29.75 10.14
CA CYS A 167 -28.86 -28.72 11.17
C CYS A 167 -27.98 -27.52 10.79
N GLU A 168 -28.48 -26.31 11.03
CA GLU A 168 -27.76 -25.07 10.72
C GLU A 168 -27.31 -24.43 12.03
N ILE A 169 -26.00 -24.25 12.21
CA ILE A 169 -25.42 -23.64 13.39
C ILE A 169 -25.06 -22.19 13.09
N LYS A 170 -25.64 -21.26 13.85
CA LYS A 170 -25.40 -19.82 13.73
C LYS A 170 -24.42 -19.29 14.77
N ASN A 171 -23.92 -18.08 14.50
CA ASN A 171 -23.10 -17.27 15.41
C ASN A 171 -21.68 -17.82 15.64
N LEU A 172 -21.01 -18.27 14.58
CA LEU A 172 -19.64 -18.79 14.65
C LEU A 172 -18.63 -17.67 14.36
N ASN A 173 -18.35 -16.86 15.38
CA ASN A 173 -17.48 -15.67 15.27
C ASN A 173 -15.97 -15.96 15.38
N SER A 174 -15.55 -17.23 15.41
CA SER A 174 -14.13 -17.57 15.34
C SER A 174 -13.95 -18.96 14.72
N ILE A 175 -12.79 -19.19 14.10
CA ILE A 175 -12.44 -20.50 13.53
C ILE A 175 -12.43 -21.59 14.60
N ARG A 176 -12.00 -21.25 15.82
CA ARG A 176 -12.06 -22.17 16.96
C ARG A 176 -13.50 -22.59 17.28
N TYR A 177 -14.44 -21.64 17.26
CA TYR A 177 -15.85 -21.94 17.50
C TYR A 177 -16.49 -22.73 16.38
N ILE A 178 -16.09 -22.49 15.12
CA ILE A 178 -16.49 -23.33 13.98
C ILE A 178 -16.12 -24.79 14.24
N VAL A 179 -14.86 -25.05 14.62
CA VAL A 179 -14.39 -26.41 14.89
C VAL A 179 -15.18 -27.06 16.02
N GLN A 180 -15.27 -26.38 17.17
CA GLN A 180 -15.96 -26.91 18.36
C GLN A 180 -17.44 -27.17 18.10
N ALA A 181 -18.13 -26.25 17.41
CA ALA A 181 -19.55 -26.39 17.13
C ALA A 181 -19.82 -27.54 16.17
N ILE A 182 -19.02 -27.68 15.10
CA ILE A 182 -19.15 -28.77 14.14
C ILE A 182 -18.86 -30.12 14.83
N ASP A 183 -17.79 -30.22 15.60
CA ASP A 183 -17.43 -31.47 16.30
C ASP A 183 -18.53 -31.90 17.27
N TYR A 184 -19.06 -30.94 18.05
CA TYR A 184 -20.18 -31.19 18.96
C TYR A 184 -21.42 -31.66 18.20
N GLU A 185 -21.75 -30.99 17.08
CA GLU A 185 -22.94 -31.30 16.31
C GLU A 185 -22.86 -32.67 15.64
N ILE A 186 -21.72 -33.02 15.06
CA ILE A 186 -21.47 -34.35 14.49
C ILE A 186 -21.69 -35.41 15.57
N GLN A 187 -21.11 -35.21 16.76
CA GLN A 187 -21.26 -36.17 17.85
C GLN A 187 -22.72 -36.27 18.31
N ARG A 188 -23.43 -35.14 18.49
CA ARG A 188 -24.83 -35.12 18.90
C ARG A 188 -25.72 -35.86 17.90
N GLN A 189 -25.54 -35.61 16.60
CA GLN A 189 -26.32 -36.28 15.56
C GLN A 189 -26.07 -37.80 15.53
N ILE A 190 -24.82 -38.23 15.67
CA ILE A 190 -24.49 -39.66 15.75
C ILE A 190 -25.14 -40.31 16.98
N GLU A 191 -25.06 -39.68 18.16
CA GLU A 191 -25.65 -40.20 19.39
C GLU A 191 -27.18 -40.36 19.29
N ILE A 192 -27.88 -39.40 18.67
CA ILE A 192 -29.33 -39.45 18.42
C ILE A 192 -29.67 -40.62 17.47
N LEU A 193 -28.95 -40.74 16.35
CA LEU A 193 -29.22 -41.77 15.35
C LEU A 193 -28.87 -43.18 15.85
N GLU A 194 -27.78 -43.33 16.60
CA GLU A 194 -27.41 -44.60 17.24
C GLU A 194 -28.37 -44.99 18.38
N GLY A 195 -28.99 -43.99 19.02
CA GLY A 195 -30.10 -44.18 19.96
C GLY A 195 -31.42 -44.60 19.30
N GLY A 196 -31.51 -44.57 17.97
CA GLY A 196 -32.71 -44.90 17.20
C GLY A 196 -33.74 -43.76 17.13
N GLU A 197 -33.32 -42.54 17.49
CA GLU A 197 -34.14 -41.33 17.39
C GLU A 197 -33.93 -40.63 16.03
N GLU A 198 -34.84 -39.73 15.66
CA GLU A 198 -34.75 -38.94 14.44
C GLU A 198 -34.20 -37.54 14.72
N ILE A 199 -33.37 -37.03 13.81
CA ILE A 199 -32.86 -35.65 13.88
C ILE A 199 -33.90 -34.70 13.28
N SER A 200 -34.28 -33.68 14.04
CA SER A 200 -35.06 -32.53 13.57
C SER A 200 -34.18 -31.55 12.78
N GLN A 201 -34.74 -30.95 11.74
CA GLN A 201 -34.07 -29.89 10.99
C GLN A 201 -34.20 -28.57 11.78
N ASP A 202 -33.21 -28.29 12.60
CA ASP A 202 -33.25 -27.13 13.50
C ASP A 202 -32.20 -26.08 13.14
N THR A 203 -32.53 -24.82 13.46
CA THR A 203 -31.55 -23.74 13.55
C THR A 203 -31.02 -23.69 14.97
N LEU A 204 -29.72 -23.87 15.11
CA LEU A 204 -29.00 -23.99 16.36
C LEU A 204 -28.18 -22.73 16.61
N LEU A 205 -28.06 -22.34 17.88
CA LEU A 205 -27.14 -21.31 18.35
C LEU A 205 -25.99 -21.99 19.10
N PHE A 206 -24.75 -21.67 18.74
CA PHE A 206 -23.60 -22.13 19.51
C PHE A 206 -23.39 -21.27 20.77
N ASP A 207 -23.40 -21.91 21.93
CA ASP A 207 -23.12 -21.28 23.22
C ASP A 207 -21.65 -21.50 23.60
N VAL A 208 -20.85 -20.43 23.44
CA VAL A 208 -19.41 -20.44 23.70
C VAL A 208 -19.06 -20.83 25.14
N ALA A 209 -19.91 -20.47 26.12
CA ALA A 209 -19.61 -20.74 27.52
C ALA A 209 -19.74 -22.23 27.86
N SER A 210 -20.73 -22.91 27.27
CA SER A 210 -20.94 -24.34 27.49
C SER A 210 -20.28 -25.24 26.45
N GLY A 211 -19.89 -24.69 25.29
CA GLY A 211 -19.37 -25.44 24.15
C GLY A 211 -20.43 -26.30 23.47
N LYS A 212 -21.72 -25.98 23.62
CA LYS A 212 -22.85 -26.77 23.14
C LYS A 212 -23.74 -25.97 22.20
N THR A 213 -24.48 -26.67 21.34
CA THR A 213 -25.54 -26.07 20.52
C THR A 213 -26.88 -26.09 21.24
N LYS A 214 -27.62 -24.99 21.17
CA LYS A 214 -28.99 -24.86 21.68
C LYS A 214 -29.94 -24.62 20.52
N VAL A 215 -31.11 -25.24 20.55
CA VAL A 215 -32.16 -25.00 19.55
C VAL A 215 -32.65 -23.56 19.68
N MET A 216 -32.62 -22.81 18.59
CA MET A 216 -33.18 -21.46 18.51
C MET A 216 -34.59 -21.49 17.92
N ARG A 217 -34.78 -22.24 16.82
CA ARG A 217 -36.05 -22.36 16.08
C ARG A 217 -36.14 -23.73 15.40
N ASN A 218 -37.34 -24.27 15.30
CA ASN A 218 -37.63 -25.51 14.58
C ASN A 218 -38.07 -25.19 13.14
N LYS A 219 -37.86 -26.10 12.18
CA LYS A 219 -38.27 -25.89 10.76
C LYS A 219 -39.78 -25.63 10.56
N GLU A 220 -40.64 -26.05 11.48
CA GLU A 220 -42.08 -25.70 11.40
C GLU A 220 -42.32 -24.18 11.46
N ASP A 221 -41.36 -23.42 12.00
CA ASP A 221 -41.34 -21.95 12.02
C ASP A 221 -40.51 -21.33 10.87
N ALA A 222 -40.08 -22.13 9.89
CA ALA A 222 -39.33 -21.62 8.74
C ALA A 222 -40.16 -20.56 8.02
N SER A 223 -39.75 -19.31 8.21
CA SER A 223 -40.51 -18.17 7.75
C SER A 223 -40.46 -18.11 6.22
N ASP A 224 -41.62 -18.01 5.59
CA ASP A 224 -41.68 -17.69 4.16
C ASP A 224 -41.18 -16.26 3.96
N TYR A 225 -39.92 -16.14 3.53
CA TYR A 225 -39.27 -14.87 3.22
C TYR A 225 -39.90 -14.17 2.01
N ARG A 226 -40.76 -14.86 1.24
CA ARG A 226 -41.52 -14.31 0.10
C ARG A 226 -40.63 -13.58 -0.90
N TYR A 227 -39.53 -14.22 -1.33
CA TYR A 227 -38.60 -13.64 -2.30
C TYR A 227 -39.32 -13.20 -3.59
N PHE A 228 -39.09 -11.95 -3.99
CA PHE A 228 -39.54 -11.38 -5.26
C PHE A 228 -38.45 -10.46 -5.83
N PRO A 229 -38.39 -10.22 -7.16
CA PRO A 229 -37.45 -9.27 -7.73
C PRO A 229 -37.72 -7.84 -7.23
N GLU A 230 -36.69 -7.17 -6.72
CA GLU A 230 -36.76 -5.79 -6.25
C GLU A 230 -37.12 -4.84 -7.41
N PRO A 231 -38.33 -4.24 -7.45
CA PRO A 231 -38.76 -3.39 -8.56
C PRO A 231 -37.99 -2.07 -8.67
N ASP A 232 -37.40 -1.57 -7.59
CA ASP A 232 -36.67 -0.29 -7.59
C ASP A 232 -35.27 -0.42 -8.22
N LEU A 233 -34.76 -1.64 -8.35
CA LEU A 233 -33.45 -1.93 -8.92
C LEU A 233 -33.58 -2.62 -10.28
N LEU A 234 -33.00 -2.00 -11.30
CA LEU A 234 -32.86 -2.64 -12.60
C LEU A 234 -31.87 -3.81 -12.54
N PRO A 235 -32.05 -4.85 -13.38
CA PRO A 235 -31.08 -5.94 -13.49
C PRO A 235 -29.67 -5.44 -13.78
N VAL A 236 -28.68 -5.95 -13.04
CA VAL A 236 -27.27 -5.62 -13.24
C VAL A 236 -26.69 -6.50 -14.34
N GLU A 237 -26.22 -5.88 -15.42
CA GLU A 237 -25.47 -6.57 -16.48
C GLU A 237 -23.96 -6.33 -16.32
N VAL A 238 -23.21 -7.42 -16.14
CA VAL A 238 -21.75 -7.41 -16.08
C VAL A 238 -21.21 -7.87 -17.44
N SER A 239 -20.67 -6.93 -18.23
CA SER A 239 -20.10 -7.25 -19.54
C SER A 239 -18.80 -8.05 -19.41
N GLN A 240 -18.50 -8.88 -20.41
CA GLN A 240 -17.25 -9.64 -20.46
C GLN A 240 -16.02 -8.71 -20.39
N GLU A 241 -16.07 -7.55 -21.04
CA GLU A 241 -15.01 -6.54 -20.97
C GLU A 241 -14.70 -6.09 -19.53
N LYS A 242 -15.73 -5.92 -18.69
CA LYS A 242 -15.54 -5.59 -17.27
C LYS A 242 -14.91 -6.76 -16.50
N ILE A 243 -15.31 -8.00 -16.82
CA ILE A 243 -14.75 -9.21 -16.20
C ILE A 243 -13.26 -9.30 -16.53
N ASP A 244 -12.90 -9.14 -17.81
CA ASP A 244 -11.51 -9.22 -18.27
C ASP A 244 -10.64 -8.12 -17.63
N LEU A 245 -11.18 -6.90 -17.53
CA LEU A 245 -10.53 -5.79 -16.85
C LEU A 245 -10.28 -6.11 -15.38
N ILE A 246 -11.30 -6.56 -14.64
CA ILE A 246 -11.17 -6.94 -13.23
C ILE A 246 -10.13 -8.06 -13.09
N GLN A 247 -10.21 -9.10 -13.93
CA GLN A 247 -9.26 -10.21 -13.92
C GLN A 247 -7.82 -9.75 -14.12
N SER A 248 -7.56 -8.80 -15.01
CA SER A 248 -6.22 -8.23 -15.24
C SER A 248 -5.71 -7.39 -14.06
N SER A 249 -6.61 -6.83 -13.26
CA SER A 249 -6.30 -6.00 -12.09
C SER A 249 -6.13 -6.78 -10.80
N LEU A 250 -6.50 -8.08 -10.78
CA LEU A 250 -6.42 -8.89 -9.57
C LEU A 250 -4.97 -9.07 -9.14
N PRO A 251 -4.67 -8.92 -7.84
CA PRO A 251 -3.33 -9.18 -7.33
C PRO A 251 -3.01 -10.67 -7.42
N GLU A 252 -1.72 -10.98 -7.42
CA GLU A 252 -1.23 -12.35 -7.30
C GLU A 252 -1.74 -12.95 -5.98
N LEU A 253 -2.49 -14.06 -6.09
CA LEU A 253 -3.09 -14.74 -4.95
C LEU A 253 -2.00 -15.40 -4.08
N PRO A 254 -2.29 -15.72 -2.80
CA PRO A 254 -1.30 -16.26 -1.88
C PRO A 254 -0.58 -17.51 -2.41
N GLU A 255 -1.31 -18.41 -3.05
CA GLU A 255 -0.75 -19.65 -3.60
C GLU A 255 0.20 -19.40 -4.78
N GLN A 256 -0.18 -18.48 -5.65
CA GLN A 256 0.63 -18.08 -6.79
C GLN A 256 1.94 -17.43 -6.31
N LYS A 257 1.86 -16.57 -5.28
CA LYS A 257 3.03 -15.99 -4.60
C LYS A 257 3.89 -17.06 -3.96
N LYS A 258 3.31 -17.99 -3.20
CA LYS A 258 4.03 -19.10 -2.54
C LYS A 258 4.84 -19.88 -3.58
N GLN A 259 4.20 -20.26 -4.68
CA GLN A 259 4.85 -21.00 -5.75
C GLN A 259 5.97 -20.20 -6.41
N ARG A 260 5.75 -18.90 -6.68
CA ARG A 260 6.80 -18.02 -7.20
C ARG A 260 8.00 -17.89 -6.26
N TYR A 261 7.76 -17.78 -4.95
CA TYR A 261 8.84 -17.69 -3.95
C TYR A 261 9.68 -18.97 -3.91
N ILE A 262 9.06 -20.13 -4.02
CA ILE A 262 9.77 -21.41 -4.06
C ILE A 262 10.56 -21.54 -5.37
N GLU A 263 9.88 -21.39 -6.52
CA GLU A 263 10.47 -21.69 -7.81
C GLU A 263 11.48 -20.65 -8.30
N LYS A 264 11.20 -19.35 -8.09
CA LYS A 264 12.03 -18.26 -8.63
C LYS A 264 13.02 -17.70 -7.62
N LEU A 265 12.68 -17.70 -6.33
CA LEU A 265 13.54 -17.14 -5.28
C LEU A 265 14.29 -18.21 -4.48
N GLY A 266 13.97 -19.51 -4.66
CA GLY A 266 14.63 -20.60 -3.97
C GLY A 266 14.37 -20.61 -2.46
N ILE A 267 13.24 -20.06 -2.03
CA ILE A 267 12.78 -20.04 -0.64
C ILE A 267 12.17 -21.41 -0.33
N ASN A 268 12.45 -21.96 0.84
CA ASN A 268 11.85 -23.25 1.22
C ASN A 268 10.34 -23.10 1.45
N GLU A 269 9.62 -24.21 1.40
CA GLU A 269 8.16 -24.21 1.50
C GLU A 269 7.64 -23.65 2.84
N TYR A 270 8.34 -23.92 3.94
CA TYR A 270 7.97 -23.43 5.26
C TYR A 270 8.00 -21.90 5.32
N ASP A 271 9.11 -21.29 4.92
CA ASP A 271 9.25 -19.83 4.91
C ASP A 271 8.30 -19.18 3.91
N ALA A 272 8.10 -19.78 2.73
CA ALA A 272 7.14 -19.28 1.74
C ALA A 272 5.70 -19.27 2.29
N ASN A 273 5.28 -20.34 2.99
CA ASN A 273 3.99 -20.41 3.67
C ASN A 273 3.85 -19.32 4.74
N VAL A 274 4.88 -19.12 5.56
CA VAL A 274 4.89 -18.09 6.61
C VAL A 274 4.76 -16.68 6.01
N ILE A 275 5.53 -16.38 4.96
CA ILE A 275 5.54 -15.04 4.34
C ILE A 275 4.22 -14.75 3.62
N THR A 276 3.63 -15.74 2.97
CA THR A 276 2.38 -15.57 2.22
C THR A 276 1.12 -15.72 3.08
N SER A 277 1.26 -16.04 4.37
CA SER A 277 0.13 -16.20 5.29
C SER A 277 -0.75 -14.94 5.41
N ASP A 278 -0.15 -13.76 5.26
CA ASP A 278 -0.81 -12.46 5.32
C ASP A 278 -0.31 -11.54 4.21
N LYS A 279 -1.20 -10.72 3.64
CA LYS A 279 -0.86 -9.77 2.58
C LYS A 279 0.18 -8.75 3.05
N ALA A 280 0.03 -8.23 4.27
CA ALA A 280 0.96 -7.23 4.81
C ALA A 280 2.37 -7.81 5.00
N ILE A 281 2.48 -9.08 5.39
CA ILE A 281 3.75 -9.79 5.47
C ILE A 281 4.35 -9.97 4.08
N ALA A 282 3.56 -10.44 3.11
CA ALA A 282 4.02 -10.64 1.75
C ALA A 282 4.47 -9.33 1.09
N ASP A 283 3.71 -8.24 1.26
CA ASP A 283 4.09 -6.92 0.76
C ASP A 283 5.37 -6.41 1.41
N TYR A 284 5.53 -6.60 2.73
CA TYR A 284 6.77 -6.24 3.44
C TYR A 284 7.97 -6.99 2.86
N PHE A 285 7.83 -8.29 2.62
CA PHE A 285 8.86 -9.10 2.01
C PHE A 285 9.22 -8.65 0.59
N GLU A 286 8.21 -8.38 -0.24
CA GLU A 286 8.40 -7.87 -1.61
C GLU A 286 9.16 -6.54 -1.63
N GLU A 287 8.88 -5.64 -0.69
CA GLU A 287 9.63 -4.39 -0.56
C GLU A 287 11.12 -4.62 -0.22
N LEU A 288 11.43 -5.61 0.63
CA LEU A 288 12.83 -5.93 0.97
C LEU A 288 13.59 -6.50 -0.23
N ILE A 289 13.00 -7.43 -0.96
CA ILE A 289 13.69 -8.13 -2.07
C ILE A 289 13.87 -7.26 -3.33
N LYS A 290 13.31 -6.05 -3.37
CA LYS A 290 13.62 -5.06 -4.42
C LYS A 290 15.10 -4.66 -4.42
N LYS A 291 15.75 -4.67 -3.25
CA LYS A 291 17.15 -4.27 -3.07
C LYS A 291 18.05 -5.37 -2.52
N HIS A 292 17.48 -6.33 -1.80
CA HIS A 292 18.22 -7.32 -1.02
C HIS A 292 18.07 -8.74 -1.53
N ASP A 293 19.07 -9.58 -1.24
CA ASP A 293 18.98 -11.02 -1.50
C ASP A 293 17.80 -11.63 -0.73
N SER A 294 17.06 -12.50 -1.41
CA SER A 294 15.87 -13.16 -0.85
C SER A 294 16.15 -13.90 0.46
N LYS A 295 17.29 -14.60 0.61
CA LYS A 295 17.58 -15.36 1.83
C LYS A 295 17.89 -14.46 3.00
N LEU A 296 18.57 -13.35 2.76
CA LEU A 296 18.82 -12.33 3.77
C LEU A 296 17.48 -11.71 4.22
N ALA A 297 16.63 -11.32 3.27
CA ALA A 297 15.31 -10.76 3.56
C ALA A 297 14.43 -11.74 4.35
N VAL A 298 14.39 -13.02 3.98
CA VAL A 298 13.65 -14.06 4.72
C VAL A 298 14.16 -14.13 6.16
N THR A 299 15.47 -14.24 6.37
CA THR A 299 16.06 -14.37 7.71
C THR A 299 15.69 -13.17 8.59
N TRP A 300 15.81 -11.95 8.08
CA TRP A 300 15.53 -10.75 8.86
C TRP A 300 14.03 -10.54 9.11
N LEU A 301 13.17 -10.95 8.17
CA LEU A 301 11.73 -10.88 8.34
C LEU A 301 11.23 -11.94 9.33
N THR A 302 11.50 -13.22 9.06
CA THR A 302 10.89 -14.35 9.78
C THR A 302 11.55 -14.65 11.11
N VAL A 303 12.83 -14.29 11.29
CA VAL A 303 13.55 -14.51 12.56
C VAL A 303 13.63 -13.21 13.36
N GLU A 304 14.23 -12.16 12.80
CA GLU A 304 14.56 -10.96 13.57
C GLU A 304 13.33 -10.09 13.84
N LEU A 305 12.57 -9.69 12.81
CA LEU A 305 11.39 -8.85 12.96
C LEU A 305 10.27 -9.59 13.70
N PHE A 306 9.92 -10.80 13.26
CA PHE A 306 8.87 -11.59 13.91
C PHE A 306 9.22 -11.94 15.36
N GLY A 307 10.49 -12.21 15.67
CA GLY A 307 10.93 -12.44 17.05
C GLY A 307 10.58 -11.28 17.98
N ARG A 308 10.75 -10.03 17.51
CA ARG A 308 10.45 -8.81 18.29
C ARG A 308 8.97 -8.48 18.32
N LEU A 309 8.28 -8.62 17.19
CA LEU A 309 6.83 -8.45 17.11
C LEU A 309 6.09 -9.42 18.06
N ASN A 310 6.48 -10.70 18.05
CA ASN A 310 5.90 -11.70 18.95
C ASN A 310 6.21 -11.39 20.43
N LYS A 311 7.43 -10.94 20.75
CA LYS A 311 7.81 -10.55 22.12
C LYS A 311 7.01 -9.34 22.61
N ALA A 312 6.72 -8.40 21.72
CA ALA A 312 5.92 -7.21 22.03
C ALA A 312 4.40 -7.44 21.90
N ASN A 313 3.98 -8.59 21.36
CA ASN A 313 2.60 -8.92 21.01
C ASN A 313 1.96 -7.88 20.06
N ILE A 314 2.70 -7.48 19.01
CA ILE A 314 2.30 -6.48 18.01
C ILE A 314 2.24 -7.14 16.62
N ASP A 315 1.23 -6.79 15.82
CA ASP A 315 1.11 -7.22 14.42
C ASP A 315 2.09 -6.46 13.50
N ILE A 316 2.50 -7.04 12.37
CA ILE A 316 3.34 -6.40 11.37
C ILE A 316 2.76 -5.08 10.85
N VAL A 317 1.44 -4.95 10.77
CA VAL A 317 0.78 -3.71 10.33
C VAL A 317 1.11 -2.55 11.29
N SER A 318 1.12 -2.87 12.59
CA SER A 318 1.45 -1.95 13.69
C SER A 318 2.93 -1.94 14.03
N SER A 319 3.78 -2.60 13.24
CA SER A 319 5.23 -2.62 13.45
C SER A 319 5.81 -1.20 13.48
N PRO A 320 6.67 -0.86 14.47
CA PRO A 320 7.39 0.39 14.48
C PRO A 320 8.41 0.47 13.33
N ILE A 321 8.87 -0.69 12.83
CA ILE A 321 9.82 -0.77 11.72
C ILE A 321 9.10 -1.13 10.43
N LYS A 322 9.04 -0.17 9.51
CA LYS A 322 8.56 -0.34 8.14
C LYS A 322 9.65 -0.95 7.24
N ALA A 323 9.24 -1.53 6.12
CA ALA A 323 10.14 -2.27 5.22
C ALA A 323 11.31 -1.43 4.68
N ASN A 324 11.08 -0.13 4.42
CA ASN A 324 12.12 0.79 4.00
C ASN A 324 13.21 1.01 5.09
N ALA A 325 12.82 1.12 6.35
CA ALA A 325 13.76 1.27 7.46
C ALA A 325 14.56 -0.02 7.71
N LEU A 326 13.91 -1.19 7.62
CA LEU A 326 14.66 -2.45 7.66
C LEU A 326 15.58 -2.60 6.45
N SER A 327 15.13 -2.21 5.25
CA SER A 327 15.97 -2.21 4.05
C SER A 327 17.21 -1.32 4.21
N GLU A 328 17.08 -0.15 4.83
CA GLU A 328 18.23 0.74 5.12
C GLU A 328 19.25 0.05 6.04
N LEU A 329 18.78 -0.63 7.09
CA LEU A 329 19.67 -1.40 7.96
C LEU A 329 20.40 -2.51 7.19
N LEU A 330 19.69 -3.20 6.30
CA LEU A 330 20.28 -4.25 5.46
C LEU A 330 21.32 -3.68 4.48
N ASP A 331 21.12 -2.47 3.95
CA ASP A 331 22.10 -1.79 3.10
C ASP A 331 23.46 -1.67 3.83
N PHE A 332 23.46 -1.22 5.10
CA PHE A 332 24.67 -1.11 5.93
C PHE A 332 25.32 -2.46 6.31
N ILE A 333 24.56 -3.55 6.29
CA ILE A 333 25.10 -4.89 6.55
C ILE A 333 25.73 -5.46 5.28
N VAL A 334 25.10 -5.23 4.13
CA VAL A 334 25.56 -5.72 2.83
C VAL A 334 26.80 -4.96 2.36
N ASP A 335 26.85 -3.65 2.56
CA ASP A 335 28.01 -2.82 2.19
C ASP A 335 29.21 -2.98 3.15
N GLY A 336 29.01 -3.64 4.28
CA GLY A 336 30.04 -3.93 5.28
C GLY A 336 30.32 -2.78 6.26
N THR A 337 29.49 -1.73 6.26
CA THR A 337 29.58 -0.63 7.25
C THR A 337 29.41 -1.16 8.67
N ILE A 338 28.52 -2.14 8.86
CA ILE A 338 28.34 -2.85 10.13
C ILE A 338 28.28 -4.36 9.90
N SER A 339 28.76 -5.13 10.89
CA SER A 339 28.58 -6.59 10.87
C SER A 339 27.12 -6.98 11.15
N ALA A 340 26.69 -8.16 10.70
CA ALA A 340 25.35 -8.68 11.00
C ALA A 340 25.06 -8.76 12.51
N LYS A 341 26.08 -8.97 13.36
CA LYS A 341 25.94 -8.97 14.83
C LYS A 341 25.59 -7.58 15.35
N LEU A 342 26.29 -6.54 14.88
CA LEU A 342 25.99 -5.15 15.21
C LEU A 342 24.64 -4.72 14.63
N GLY A 343 24.30 -5.20 13.43
CA GLY A 343 22.99 -4.97 12.83
C GLY A 343 21.84 -5.39 13.74
N LYS A 344 21.96 -6.51 14.48
CA LYS A 344 20.92 -6.92 15.44
C LYS A 344 20.78 -5.94 16.60
N GLN A 345 21.90 -5.40 17.10
CA GLN A 345 21.88 -4.40 18.18
C GLN A 345 21.26 -3.09 17.70
N VAL A 346 21.62 -2.64 16.49
CA VAL A 346 21.01 -1.47 15.86
C VAL A 346 19.50 -1.70 15.68
N PHE A 347 19.10 -2.88 15.22
CA PHE A 347 17.69 -3.23 15.04
C PHE A 347 16.89 -3.22 16.35
N ASP A 348 17.46 -3.66 17.47
CA ASP A 348 16.83 -3.56 18.78
C ASP A 348 16.52 -2.10 19.14
N ILE A 349 17.50 -1.22 18.95
CA ILE A 349 17.34 0.23 19.23
C ILE A 349 16.34 0.85 18.26
N MET A 350 16.38 0.49 16.97
CA MET A 350 15.38 0.94 16.00
C MET A 350 13.98 0.55 16.48
N PHE A 351 13.79 -0.70 16.90
CA PHE A 351 12.49 -1.21 17.31
C PHE A 351 11.93 -0.50 18.54
N GLU A 352 12.79 -0.15 19.49
CA GLU A 352 12.41 0.58 20.71
C GLU A 352 12.16 2.07 20.48
N THR A 353 12.96 2.71 19.63
CA THR A 353 12.99 4.18 19.50
C THR A 353 12.31 4.70 18.24
N GLY A 354 12.13 3.87 17.22
CA GLY A 354 11.68 4.27 15.89
C GLY A 354 12.70 5.08 15.08
N LYS A 355 13.93 5.26 15.59
CA LYS A 355 14.99 5.98 14.86
C LYS A 355 15.47 5.18 13.64
N PRO A 356 15.90 5.85 12.55
CA PRO A 356 16.51 5.19 11.40
C PRO A 356 17.88 4.60 11.74
N ALA A 357 18.31 3.61 10.95
CA ALA A 357 19.55 2.87 11.19
C ALA A 357 20.79 3.79 11.10
N SER A 358 20.82 4.68 10.11
CA SER A 358 21.90 5.64 9.89
C SER A 358 22.22 6.47 11.14
N LEU A 359 21.20 7.07 11.76
CA LEU A 359 21.39 7.88 12.97
C LEU A 359 21.92 7.06 14.15
N ILE A 360 21.44 5.83 14.34
CA ILE A 360 21.89 4.98 15.45
C ILE A 360 23.36 4.57 15.26
N ILE A 361 23.76 4.24 14.03
CA ILE A 361 25.14 3.86 13.70
C ILE A 361 26.09 5.03 13.97
N GLU A 362 25.68 6.26 13.65
CA GLU A 362 26.47 7.47 13.90
C GLU A 362 26.52 7.83 15.40
N GLU A 363 25.38 7.82 16.10
CA GLU A 363 25.31 8.15 17.53
C GLU A 363 26.13 7.19 18.41
N GLN A 364 26.22 5.91 18.00
CA GLN A 364 26.94 4.88 18.75
C GLN A 364 28.34 4.56 18.21
N ASP A 365 28.82 5.32 17.21
CA ASP A 365 30.13 5.15 16.57
C ASP A 365 30.42 3.69 16.15
N LEU A 366 29.43 3.02 15.57
CA LEU A 366 29.47 1.57 15.28
C LEU A 366 30.09 1.24 13.92
N LYS A 367 30.66 2.22 13.22
CA LYS A 367 31.24 2.03 11.88
C LYS A 367 32.45 1.10 11.96
N GLN A 368 32.47 0.08 11.12
CA GLN A 368 33.55 -0.89 11.11
C GLN A 368 34.83 -0.30 10.47
N THR A 369 35.92 -0.19 11.23
CA THR A 369 37.22 0.25 10.70
C THR A 369 37.87 -0.87 9.90
N THR A 370 37.83 -0.78 8.57
CA THR A 370 38.47 -1.74 7.64
C THR A 370 39.84 -1.28 7.11
N ASP A 371 40.38 -0.16 7.61
CA ASP A 371 41.65 0.39 7.13
C ASP A 371 42.83 -0.45 7.65
N LYS A 372 43.49 -1.17 6.73
CA LYS A 372 44.65 -2.02 7.02
C LYS A 372 45.80 -1.25 7.64
N CYS A 373 45.97 0.04 7.31
CA CYS A 373 47.05 0.87 7.84
C CYS A 373 46.86 1.21 9.33
N GLN A 374 45.63 1.50 9.73
CA GLN A 374 45.32 1.78 11.15
C GLN A 374 45.41 0.50 12.00
N ILE A 375 44.98 -0.64 11.45
CA ILE A 375 45.10 -1.94 12.14
C ILE A 375 46.57 -2.33 12.31
N SER A 376 47.43 -2.10 11.29
CA SER A 376 48.87 -2.38 11.42
C SER A 376 49.55 -1.49 12.46
N GLU A 377 49.23 -0.20 12.52
CA GLU A 377 49.83 0.72 13.50
C GLU A 377 49.44 0.37 14.94
N VAL A 378 48.19 -0.05 15.17
CA VAL A 378 47.72 -0.51 16.48
C VAL A 378 48.40 -1.83 16.86
N ILE A 379 48.53 -2.78 15.92
CA ILE A 379 49.26 -4.03 16.16
C ILE A 379 50.73 -3.76 16.48
N ASP A 380 51.40 -2.90 15.72
CA ASP A 380 52.81 -2.54 15.94
C ASP A 380 53.00 -1.88 17.30
N LYS A 381 52.06 -1.03 17.73
CA LYS A 381 52.07 -0.42 19.06
C LYS A 381 51.91 -1.47 20.16
N ILE A 382 50.95 -2.40 20.03
CA ILE A 382 50.73 -3.47 20.99
C ILE A 382 51.95 -4.40 21.09
N ILE A 383 52.58 -4.73 19.96
CA ILE A 383 53.81 -5.55 19.92
C ILE A 383 54.97 -4.82 20.60
N ASN A 384 55.10 -3.51 20.39
CA ASN A 384 56.16 -2.71 21.01
C ASN A 384 55.97 -2.52 22.51
N ASP A 385 54.72 -2.36 22.96
CA ASP A 385 54.38 -2.14 24.37
C ASP A 385 54.44 -3.45 25.21
N ASN A 386 54.47 -4.62 24.56
CA ASN A 386 54.47 -5.95 25.20
C ASN A 386 55.65 -6.82 24.73
N GLN A 387 56.85 -6.23 24.64
CA GLN A 387 58.09 -6.89 24.16
C GLN A 387 58.49 -8.13 24.97
N ASP A 388 58.17 -8.17 26.26
CA ASP A 388 58.37 -9.31 27.16
C ASP A 388 57.55 -10.54 26.72
N LYS A 389 56.28 -10.33 26.37
CA LYS A 389 55.37 -11.37 25.83
C LYS A 389 55.81 -11.86 24.44
N VAL A 390 56.37 -10.98 23.62
CA VAL A 390 56.94 -11.32 22.30
C VAL A 390 58.15 -12.25 22.43
N GLN A 391 58.96 -12.09 23.48
CA GLN A 391 60.09 -12.98 23.75
C GLN A 391 59.64 -14.34 24.28
N GLU A 392 58.61 -14.36 25.14
CA GLU A 392 57.98 -15.59 25.66
C GLU A 392 57.39 -16.45 24.52
N TYR A 393 56.72 -15.83 23.55
CA TYR A 393 56.24 -16.48 22.32
C TYR A 393 57.38 -17.05 21.45
N LYS A 394 58.49 -16.33 21.29
CA LYS A 394 59.65 -16.78 20.51
C LYS A 394 60.36 -17.99 21.13
N SER A 395 60.21 -18.22 22.44
CA SER A 395 60.82 -19.37 23.14
C SER A 395 59.98 -20.65 23.12
N ASP A 396 58.65 -20.57 23.30
CA ASP A 396 57.80 -21.76 23.49
C ASP A 396 56.85 -22.06 22.32
N GLY A 397 56.69 -21.12 21.37
CA GLY A 397 55.97 -21.34 20.11
C GLY A 397 54.43 -21.43 20.23
N ASP A 398 53.86 -21.23 21.42
CA ASP A 398 52.41 -21.28 21.64
C ASP A 398 51.75 -19.92 21.40
N LEU A 399 50.86 -19.86 20.40
CA LEU A 399 50.23 -18.62 19.91
C LEU A 399 49.06 -18.17 20.80
N GLU A 400 48.50 -19.08 21.62
CA GLU A 400 47.33 -18.79 22.46
C GLU A 400 47.66 -17.82 23.61
N ASP A 401 48.82 -17.98 24.27
CA ASP A 401 49.21 -17.12 25.40
C ASP A 401 49.61 -15.69 24.97
N PHE A 402 50.10 -15.51 23.73
CA PHE A 402 50.38 -14.20 23.16
C PHE A 402 49.09 -13.39 22.93
N ILE A 403 48.01 -14.05 22.49
CA ILE A 403 46.73 -13.40 22.18
C ILE A 403 45.96 -13.02 23.46
N ILE A 404 46.09 -13.80 24.54
CA ILE A 404 45.43 -13.53 25.82
C ILE A 404 46.02 -12.27 26.51
N CYS A 405 47.32 -12.00 26.32
CA CYS A 405 48.00 -10.90 27.00
C CYS A 405 47.82 -9.54 26.35
N THR A 406 47.46 -9.47 25.06
CA THR A 406 47.16 -8.23 24.35
C THR A 406 45.77 -7.65 24.66
N ASN A 407 45.00 -8.27 25.58
CA ASN A 407 43.67 -7.84 26.02
C ASN A 407 43.65 -6.72 27.08
N ILE A 408 44.68 -5.88 27.17
CA ILE A 408 44.59 -4.65 27.95
C ILE A 408 43.92 -3.57 27.08
N GLY A 409 42.59 -3.56 27.09
CA GLY A 409 41.80 -2.35 26.81
C GLY A 409 40.99 -2.26 25.52
N PHE A 410 40.75 -3.36 24.79
CA PHE A 410 39.76 -3.38 23.70
C PHE A 410 38.67 -4.41 23.99
N ASP A 411 37.43 -3.93 24.05
CA ASP A 411 36.24 -4.74 24.30
C ASP A 411 36.06 -5.75 23.15
N LEU A 412 36.42 -7.01 23.42
CA LEU A 412 36.41 -8.11 22.45
C LEU A 412 35.01 -8.58 22.05
N ALA A 413 33.98 -7.77 22.31
CA ALA A 413 32.63 -8.00 21.83
C ALA A 413 32.44 -7.65 20.33
N GLN A 414 33.36 -6.86 19.73
CA GLN A 414 33.11 -6.22 18.43
C GLN A 414 33.93 -6.67 17.20
N SER A 415 34.89 -7.61 17.28
CA SER A 415 35.70 -7.93 16.10
C SER A 415 35.57 -9.39 15.61
N THR A 416 35.40 -9.52 14.30
CA THR A 416 35.43 -10.75 13.47
C THR A 416 36.79 -11.48 13.46
N THR A 417 37.67 -11.19 14.41
CA THR A 417 39.06 -11.64 14.46
C THR A 417 39.19 -13.17 14.58
N GLN A 418 38.18 -13.86 15.12
CA GLN A 418 38.16 -15.33 15.15
C GLN A 418 38.08 -16.00 13.76
N ASN A 419 37.47 -15.37 12.76
CA ASN A 419 37.32 -15.96 11.42
C ASN A 419 38.51 -15.69 10.49
N THR A 420 39.21 -14.57 10.69
CA THR A 420 40.42 -14.23 9.92
C THR A 420 41.62 -15.09 10.34
N ILE A 421 41.74 -15.45 11.63
CA ILE A 421 42.85 -16.26 12.16
C ILE A 421 42.78 -17.72 11.67
N LYS A 422 41.58 -18.27 11.43
CA LYS A 422 41.41 -19.67 10.95
C LYS A 422 41.94 -19.95 9.53
N LYS A 423 42.31 -18.93 8.74
CA LYS A 423 42.85 -19.11 7.37
C LYS A 423 44.37 -19.00 7.26
N LEU A 424 45.09 -18.75 8.35
CA LEU A 424 46.56 -18.73 8.35
C LEU A 424 47.13 -20.15 8.57
N LYS A 425 47.17 -20.95 7.50
CA LYS A 425 48.04 -22.14 7.45
C LYS A 425 49.40 -21.73 6.87
N VAL A 426 50.38 -21.53 7.73
CA VAL A 426 51.79 -21.35 7.32
C VAL A 426 52.40 -22.73 7.04
N LYS A 427 52.80 -22.98 5.80
CA LYS A 427 53.71 -24.08 5.45
C LYS A 427 55.13 -23.62 5.76
N THR A 428 55.78 -24.25 6.72
CA THR A 428 57.19 -24.00 7.03
C THR A 428 58.10 -24.80 6.10
N SER A 429 59.20 -24.19 5.66
CA SER A 429 60.33 -24.94 5.09
C SER A 429 61.65 -24.19 5.28
N GLY A 430 62.44 -24.66 6.26
CA GLY A 430 63.89 -24.89 6.13
C GLY A 430 64.87 -23.71 6.14
N PRO A 431 66.13 -23.95 6.58
CA PRO A 431 67.13 -22.91 6.82
C PRO A 431 67.89 -22.56 5.53
N ASN A 432 68.14 -21.25 5.35
CA ASN A 432 68.94 -20.59 4.31
C ASN A 432 68.21 -20.15 3.02
N LYS A 433 68.12 -18.82 2.90
CA LYS A 433 67.93 -17.95 1.73
C LYS A 433 66.50 -17.69 1.23
N GLY A 434 66.04 -16.47 1.54
CA GLY A 434 65.30 -15.52 0.67
C GLY A 434 64.02 -15.98 -0.03
N ILE A 435 62.88 -15.43 0.38
CA ILE A 435 61.63 -15.46 -0.41
C ILE A 435 60.96 -14.07 -0.36
N GLU A 436 60.88 -13.42 -1.52
CA GLU A 436 59.94 -12.35 -1.85
C GLU A 436 58.51 -12.92 -1.89
N ILE A 437 57.56 -12.19 -1.29
CA ILE A 437 56.12 -12.48 -1.45
C ILE A 437 55.57 -11.53 -2.51
N ALA A 438 55.25 -12.05 -3.68
CA ALA A 438 54.39 -11.36 -4.66
C ALA A 438 52.94 -11.78 -4.43
N VAL A 439 52.04 -10.80 -4.24
CA VAL A 439 50.60 -11.00 -4.21
C VAL A 439 49.99 -10.26 -5.39
N GLU A 440 49.45 -11.01 -6.34
CA GLU A 440 48.62 -10.49 -7.42
C GLU A 440 47.16 -10.81 -7.07
N VAL A 441 46.28 -9.80 -7.06
CA VAL A 441 44.83 -9.98 -6.98
C VAL A 441 44.20 -9.26 -8.17
N ILE A 442 43.59 -10.07 -9.04
CA ILE A 442 42.74 -9.66 -10.16
C ILE A 442 41.39 -9.25 -9.57
N SER A 443 41.04 -7.96 -9.62
CA SER A 443 39.69 -7.46 -9.29
C SER A 443 38.91 -7.12 -10.56
N THR A 444 37.82 -7.83 -10.81
CA THR A 444 36.84 -7.50 -11.85
C THR A 444 35.72 -6.64 -11.27
N SER A 445 35.91 -5.31 -11.25
CA SER A 445 34.81 -4.33 -11.17
C SER A 445 35.23 -2.91 -11.60
N ASP A 446 36.23 -2.79 -12.48
CA ASP A 446 36.59 -1.52 -13.10
C ASP A 446 36.21 -1.54 -14.59
N ILE A 447 35.42 -0.56 -15.05
CA ILE A 447 35.25 -0.33 -16.49
C ILE A 447 36.31 0.68 -16.93
N PHE A 448 37.28 0.19 -17.68
CA PHE A 448 38.27 1.03 -18.35
C PHE A 448 37.92 1.17 -19.82
N PHE A 449 38.05 2.37 -20.38
CA PHE A 449 38.16 2.51 -21.82
C PHE A 449 39.36 3.37 -22.19
N LYS A 450 39.82 3.19 -23.44
CA LYS A 450 41.05 3.78 -23.96
C LYS A 450 40.69 4.57 -25.21
N TYR A 451 41.03 5.84 -25.23
CA TYR A 451 40.88 6.70 -26.41
C TYR A 451 42.18 7.50 -26.60
N GLY A 452 42.73 7.48 -27.82
CA GLY A 452 43.93 8.26 -28.16
C GLY A 452 45.17 7.96 -27.31
N GLY A 453 45.29 6.76 -26.74
CA GLY A 453 46.41 6.36 -25.89
C GLY A 453 46.27 6.71 -24.41
N THR A 454 45.28 7.52 -24.03
CA THR A 454 45.02 7.91 -22.64
C THR A 454 43.92 7.03 -22.01
N ARG A 455 44.11 6.67 -20.74
CA ARG A 455 43.21 5.79 -19.97
C ARG A 455 42.43 6.65 -18.98
N TYR A 456 41.10 6.57 -19.00
CA TYR A 456 40.24 7.34 -18.10
C TYR A 456 39.64 6.42 -17.03
N LYS A 457 39.56 6.93 -15.79
CA LYS A 457 38.97 6.27 -14.62
C LYS A 457 37.84 7.15 -14.09
N PHE A 458 36.67 6.57 -13.83
CA PHE A 458 35.61 7.24 -13.08
C PHE A 458 35.77 6.96 -11.58
N SER A 459 35.60 7.99 -10.76
CA SER A 459 35.57 7.91 -9.30
C SER A 459 34.58 8.96 -8.78
N TYR A 460 33.57 8.56 -8.00
CA TYR A 460 32.62 9.46 -7.35
C TYR A 460 33.07 9.79 -5.92
N THR A 461 32.92 11.05 -5.50
CA THR A 461 33.13 11.52 -4.12
C THR A 461 32.03 12.52 -3.75
N HIS A 462 31.41 12.34 -2.57
CA HIS A 462 30.39 13.23 -1.97
C HIS A 462 31.03 14.28 -1.03
N ASP A 463 30.38 15.46 -0.84
CA ASP A 463 30.21 16.13 0.48
C ASP A 463 29.39 17.46 0.46
N ASN A 464 28.36 17.51 1.34
CA ASN A 464 27.73 18.61 2.13
C ASN A 464 27.36 20.02 1.60
N MET A 465 26.04 20.34 1.62
CA MET A 465 25.36 21.37 2.45
C MET A 465 23.96 21.72 1.89
N ILE A 466 22.90 21.54 2.69
CA ILE A 466 21.85 22.53 3.03
C ILE A 466 20.74 21.79 3.80
N SER A 467 20.77 21.96 5.12
CA SER A 467 19.61 21.87 5.99
C SER A 467 19.15 23.30 6.33
N ILE A 468 17.84 23.45 6.58
CA ILE A 468 17.09 24.66 6.98
C ILE A 468 16.53 25.51 5.82
N VAL A 469 15.29 25.23 5.34
CA VAL A 469 14.20 26.22 5.08
C VAL A 469 12.82 25.49 4.99
N GLN A 470 11.91 25.90 5.89
CA GLN A 470 10.42 25.88 5.91
C GLN A 470 9.56 24.65 5.50
N PRO A 471 8.73 24.10 6.43
CA PRO A 471 7.84 22.93 6.20
C PRO A 471 6.54 23.13 5.38
N ALA A 472 6.24 24.29 4.81
CA ALA A 472 4.98 24.51 4.07
C ALA A 472 5.13 24.44 2.54
N PHE A 473 6.35 24.29 2.03
CA PHE A 473 6.66 24.33 0.59
C PHE A 473 6.87 22.93 -0.03
N LYS A 474 7.26 21.93 0.77
CA LYS A 474 7.52 20.55 0.31
C LYS A 474 6.29 19.76 -0.13
N SER A 475 5.09 20.11 0.36
CA SER A 475 3.87 19.35 0.05
C SER A 475 3.42 19.54 -1.41
N ALA A 476 3.42 20.78 -1.89
CA ALA A 476 2.96 21.10 -3.25
C ALA A 476 3.99 20.70 -4.33
N VAL A 477 5.28 20.84 -4.02
CA VAL A 477 6.37 20.43 -4.92
C VAL A 477 6.42 18.90 -5.03
N LYS A 478 6.19 18.17 -3.94
CA LYS A 478 6.17 16.71 -3.96
C LYS A 478 4.95 16.16 -4.71
N GLU A 479 3.75 16.72 -4.53
CA GLU A 479 2.57 16.34 -5.33
C GLU A 479 2.76 16.62 -6.82
N ALA A 480 3.35 17.76 -7.17
CA ALA A 480 3.62 18.11 -8.56
C ALA A 480 4.70 17.22 -9.20
N ILE A 481 5.73 16.83 -8.44
CA ILE A 481 6.75 15.85 -8.86
C ILE A 481 6.13 14.46 -9.03
N GLU A 482 5.29 14.01 -8.11
CA GLU A 482 4.60 12.72 -8.19
C GLU A 482 3.61 12.66 -9.37
N GLU A 483 2.95 13.78 -9.71
CA GLU A 483 2.06 13.88 -10.88
C GLU A 483 2.86 13.92 -12.20
N LEU A 484 4.02 14.60 -12.22
CA LEU A 484 5.00 14.56 -13.32
C LEU A 484 5.54 13.15 -13.55
N GLU A 485 5.95 12.46 -12.48
CA GLU A 485 6.47 11.09 -12.53
C GLU A 485 5.41 10.10 -13.04
N LYS A 486 4.14 10.34 -12.72
CA LYS A 486 3.01 9.54 -13.19
C LYS A 486 2.72 9.73 -14.68
N GLU A 487 2.74 10.98 -15.18
CA GLU A 487 2.58 11.25 -16.62
C GLU A 487 3.81 10.82 -17.44
N ILE A 488 5.03 10.89 -16.88
CA ILE A 488 6.27 10.41 -17.52
C ILE A 488 6.26 8.88 -17.66
N LYS A 489 5.75 8.16 -16.66
CA LYS A 489 5.58 6.69 -16.71
C LYS A 489 4.64 6.24 -17.83
N GLU A 490 3.62 7.03 -18.15
CA GLU A 490 2.67 6.74 -19.23
C GLU A 490 3.28 6.93 -20.63
N LEU A 491 4.42 7.61 -20.77
CA LEU A 491 5.01 8.00 -22.06
C LEU A 491 6.14 7.09 -22.58
N GLN A 492 6.56 6.05 -21.86
CA GLN A 492 7.59 5.06 -22.28
C GLN A 492 8.84 5.64 -22.98
N VAL A 493 9.50 6.64 -22.40
CA VAL A 493 10.77 7.19 -22.94
C VAL A 493 11.95 6.80 -22.03
N ASN A 494 13.03 6.28 -22.62
CA ASN A 494 14.26 5.88 -21.92
C ASN A 494 15.15 7.08 -21.56
N GLN A 495 15.61 7.15 -20.30
CA GLN A 495 16.55 8.12 -19.71
C GLN A 495 17.94 8.14 -20.41
N PRO A 496 18.71 9.28 -20.43
CA PRO A 496 19.03 10.10 -19.26
C PRO A 496 19.13 11.63 -19.51
N ASN A 497 18.28 12.42 -18.84
CA ASN A 497 18.55 13.85 -18.54
C ASN A 497 17.67 14.41 -17.40
N GLU A 498 16.97 13.55 -16.66
CA GLU A 498 15.82 13.92 -15.82
C GLU A 498 16.23 14.45 -14.44
N ILE A 499 17.26 13.87 -13.82
CA ILE A 499 17.76 14.31 -12.50
C ILE A 499 18.37 15.72 -12.59
N LYS A 500 19.15 16.00 -13.64
CA LYS A 500 19.69 17.34 -13.88
C LYS A 500 18.60 18.36 -14.20
N LEU A 501 17.58 17.96 -14.95
CA LEU A 501 16.45 18.84 -15.25
C LEU A 501 15.66 19.17 -13.97
N ALA A 502 15.42 18.18 -13.12
CA ALA A 502 14.78 18.36 -11.82
C ALA A 502 15.61 19.26 -10.88
N GLU A 503 16.93 19.07 -10.83
CA GLU A 503 17.85 19.92 -10.06
C GLU A 503 17.90 21.37 -10.59
N ILE A 504 17.87 21.58 -11.91
CA ILE A 504 17.81 22.92 -12.51
C ILE A 504 16.47 23.58 -12.19
N ILE A 505 15.36 22.85 -12.35
CA ILE A 505 14.01 23.30 -12.02
C ILE A 505 13.93 23.69 -10.54
N GLU A 506 14.44 22.88 -9.63
CA GLU A 506 14.43 23.14 -8.19
C GLU A 506 15.30 24.35 -7.81
N ASN A 507 16.47 24.50 -8.43
CA ASN A 507 17.40 25.60 -8.15
C ASN A 507 16.94 26.96 -8.72
N GLU A 508 16.37 26.98 -9.92
CA GLU A 508 15.86 28.21 -10.57
C GLU A 508 14.51 28.63 -9.97
N LEU A 509 13.59 27.68 -9.70
CA LEU A 509 12.29 28.00 -9.08
C LEU A 509 12.39 28.35 -7.59
N GLY A 510 13.31 27.73 -6.85
CA GLY A 510 13.36 27.82 -5.38
C GLY A 510 13.77 29.19 -4.85
N LYS A 511 14.48 30.01 -5.64
CA LYS A 511 15.06 31.27 -5.17
C LYS A 511 14.17 32.50 -5.41
N GLU A 512 13.40 32.54 -6.48
CA GLU A 512 12.66 33.76 -6.88
C GLU A 512 11.15 33.74 -6.60
N PHE A 513 10.53 32.57 -6.47
CA PHE A 513 9.07 32.44 -6.22
C PHE A 513 8.66 32.56 -4.75
N ASN A 514 9.57 32.94 -3.86
CA ASN A 514 9.27 33.11 -2.44
C ASN A 514 8.30 34.26 -2.12
N ASN A 515 8.03 35.17 -3.07
CA ASN A 515 7.20 36.36 -2.89
C ASN A 515 5.96 36.46 -3.81
N ILE A 516 5.60 35.40 -4.54
CA ILE A 516 4.44 35.42 -5.46
C ILE A 516 3.35 34.47 -4.94
N ASP A 517 2.07 34.81 -5.14
CA ASP A 517 0.92 34.01 -4.72
C ASP A 517 1.03 32.54 -5.20
N LYS A 518 1.37 31.66 -4.25
CA LYS A 518 2.12 30.42 -4.50
C LYS A 518 1.30 29.31 -5.18
N LYS A 519 -0.04 29.37 -5.17
CA LYS A 519 -0.88 28.28 -5.68
C LYS A 519 -1.12 28.33 -7.18
N ASN A 520 -1.38 29.52 -7.74
CA ASN A 520 -1.86 29.65 -9.12
C ASN A 520 -0.73 29.68 -10.16
N VAL A 521 0.43 30.21 -9.78
CA VAL A 521 1.57 30.43 -10.67
C VAL A 521 2.35 29.13 -10.91
N TYR A 522 2.49 28.31 -9.86
CA TYR A 522 3.25 27.07 -9.90
C TYR A 522 2.60 25.99 -10.78
N GLY A 523 1.27 25.80 -10.66
CA GLY A 523 0.55 24.81 -11.46
C GLY A 523 0.60 25.08 -12.97
N ARG A 524 0.60 26.36 -13.40
CA ARG A 524 0.77 26.74 -14.82
C ARG A 524 2.17 26.44 -15.33
N PHE A 525 3.17 26.81 -14.54
CA PHE A 525 4.56 26.57 -14.89
C PHE A 525 4.81 25.09 -15.13
N LEU A 526 4.26 24.23 -14.26
CA LEU A 526 4.36 22.78 -14.37
C LEU A 526 3.78 22.23 -15.70
N VAL A 527 2.59 22.70 -16.07
CA VAL A 527 1.91 22.29 -17.31
C VAL A 527 2.71 22.71 -18.55
N GLU A 528 3.31 23.90 -18.57
CA GLU A 528 4.12 24.35 -19.70
C GLU A 528 5.42 23.55 -19.85
N VAL A 529 6.09 23.25 -18.74
CA VAL A 529 7.28 22.39 -18.72
C VAL A 529 6.94 21.01 -19.28
N LEU A 530 5.83 20.42 -18.83
CA LEU A 530 5.34 19.12 -19.28
C LEU A 530 4.99 19.11 -20.78
N ASP A 531 4.23 20.09 -21.26
CA ASP A 531 3.88 20.19 -22.68
C ASP A 531 5.11 20.39 -23.57
N TRP A 532 6.08 21.19 -23.11
CA TRP A 532 7.34 21.41 -23.81
C TRP A 532 8.22 20.15 -23.87
N MET A 533 8.26 19.37 -22.78
CA MET A 533 8.92 18.06 -22.75
C MET A 533 8.23 17.07 -23.69
N LYS A 534 6.89 16.98 -23.65
CA LYS A 534 6.09 16.11 -24.52
C LYS A 534 6.30 16.42 -26.00
N ALA A 535 6.36 17.69 -26.37
CA ALA A 535 6.58 18.13 -27.74
C ALA A 535 7.97 17.79 -28.31
N ARG A 536 8.92 17.35 -27.48
CA ARG A 536 10.33 17.14 -27.87
C ARG A 536 10.79 15.68 -27.88
N GLU A 537 9.89 14.71 -27.66
CA GLU A 537 10.09 13.25 -27.86
C GLU A 537 11.49 12.72 -27.47
N GLY A 538 12.00 13.07 -26.28
CA GLY A 538 13.26 12.53 -25.77
C GLY A 538 14.54 13.03 -26.45
N LYS A 539 14.50 14.16 -27.16
CA LYS A 539 15.72 14.80 -27.71
C LYS A 539 16.63 15.31 -26.59
N PHE A 540 17.95 15.12 -26.76
CA PHE A 540 18.97 15.70 -25.89
C PHE A 540 18.90 17.23 -25.95
N LEU A 541 18.90 17.86 -24.77
CA LEU A 541 18.78 19.31 -24.63
C LEU A 541 20.12 19.90 -24.16
N SER A 542 20.52 21.01 -24.78
CA SER A 542 21.64 21.80 -24.28
C SER A 542 21.20 22.67 -23.09
N HIS A 543 22.16 23.09 -22.27
CA HIS A 543 21.90 24.00 -21.14
C HIS A 543 21.33 25.35 -21.62
N GLU A 544 21.74 25.83 -22.80
CA GLU A 544 21.25 27.09 -23.39
C GLU A 544 19.78 26.99 -23.80
N GLU A 545 19.36 25.86 -24.40
CA GLU A 545 17.97 25.65 -24.81
C GLU A 545 17.00 25.54 -23.62
N ILE A 546 17.50 25.05 -22.48
CA ILE A 546 16.75 24.97 -21.22
C ILE A 546 16.61 26.37 -20.60
N ASN A 547 17.69 27.14 -20.56
CA ASN A 547 17.68 28.49 -19.99
C ASN A 547 16.83 29.47 -20.81
N GLU A 548 16.91 29.43 -22.14
CA GLU A 548 16.08 30.26 -23.02
C GLU A 548 14.58 29.96 -22.85
N PHE A 549 14.24 28.69 -22.63
CA PHE A 549 12.87 28.28 -22.35
C PHE A 549 12.36 28.82 -20.99
N PHE A 550 13.17 28.70 -19.94
CA PHE A 550 12.78 29.21 -18.62
C PHE A 550 12.64 30.73 -18.58
N GLU A 551 13.53 31.48 -19.22
CA GLU A 551 13.41 32.94 -19.33
C GLU A 551 12.14 33.37 -20.10
N LYS A 552 11.79 32.66 -21.17
CA LYS A 552 10.56 32.92 -21.91
C LYS A 552 9.30 32.65 -21.08
N ILE A 553 9.24 31.52 -20.39
CA ILE A 553 8.11 31.18 -19.50
C ILE A 553 8.00 32.18 -18.35
N ARG A 554 9.15 32.61 -17.81
CA ARG A 554 9.24 33.61 -16.74
C ARG A 554 8.57 34.91 -17.15
N GLU A 555 8.87 35.44 -18.34
CA GLU A 555 8.21 36.65 -18.86
C GLU A 555 6.70 36.44 -19.09
N GLU A 556 6.30 35.31 -19.68
CA GLU A 556 4.89 35.02 -19.98
C GLU A 556 4.03 34.83 -18.72
N ILE A 557 4.57 34.23 -17.66
CA ILE A 557 3.81 33.93 -16.43
C ILE A 557 3.83 35.11 -15.44
N LEU A 558 4.97 35.78 -15.26
CA LEU A 558 5.08 36.91 -14.32
C LEU A 558 4.43 38.18 -14.88
N GLY A 559 4.46 38.38 -16.19
CA GLY A 559 3.84 39.53 -16.86
C GLY A 559 2.32 39.44 -17.05
N ALA A 560 1.73 38.25 -16.93
CA ALA A 560 0.31 38.03 -17.24
C ALA A 560 -0.65 38.33 -16.07
N ILE A 561 -1.87 38.76 -16.41
CA ILE A 561 -2.99 38.94 -15.48
C ILE A 561 -3.67 37.60 -15.25
N TRP A 562 -3.65 37.09 -14.02
CA TRP A 562 -4.35 35.85 -13.66
C TRP A 562 -5.20 36.07 -12.42
N PHE A 563 -6.48 36.33 -12.64
CA PHE A 563 -7.37 36.84 -11.60
C PHE A 563 -8.57 35.92 -11.37
N GLY A 564 -8.90 35.67 -10.11
CA GLY A 564 -10.16 35.04 -9.68
C GLY A 564 -10.31 33.55 -9.99
N ILE A 565 -9.31 32.92 -10.59
CA ILE A 565 -9.32 31.50 -10.93
C ILE A 565 -8.82 30.66 -9.76
N ILE A 566 -9.61 29.64 -9.41
CA ILE A 566 -9.24 28.61 -8.43
C ILE A 566 -8.68 27.40 -9.17
N GLU A 567 -7.72 26.72 -8.54
CA GLU A 567 -7.17 25.45 -9.00
C GLU A 567 -8.26 24.40 -9.29
N PRO A 568 -8.17 23.65 -10.40
CA PRO A 568 -9.17 22.65 -10.73
C PRO A 568 -9.05 21.42 -9.81
N VAL A 569 -10.15 20.73 -9.57
CA VAL A 569 -10.13 19.51 -8.74
C VAL A 569 -9.37 18.39 -9.46
N ALA A 570 -8.35 17.83 -8.83
CA ALA A 570 -7.49 16.78 -9.41
C ALA A 570 -8.29 15.55 -9.89
N SER A 571 -9.28 15.10 -9.12
CA SER A 571 -10.14 13.95 -9.45
C SER A 571 -11.10 14.19 -10.63
N PHE A 572 -11.25 15.43 -11.11
CA PHE A 572 -12.11 15.76 -12.24
C PHE A 572 -11.47 15.37 -13.58
N THR A 573 -11.60 14.11 -13.99
CA THR A 573 -10.95 13.53 -15.20
C THR A 573 -11.98 13.10 -16.26
N GLY A 574 -11.53 12.58 -17.41
CA GLY A 574 -12.42 11.97 -18.42
C GLY A 574 -13.18 12.92 -19.36
N ARG A 575 -12.89 14.23 -19.33
CA ARG A 575 -13.56 15.28 -20.14
C ARG A 575 -12.69 15.88 -21.26
N SER A 576 -11.72 15.12 -21.74
CA SER A 576 -10.72 15.58 -22.71
C SER A 576 -11.33 15.99 -24.05
N ILE A 577 -12.42 15.34 -24.46
CA ILE A 577 -13.13 15.64 -25.71
C ILE A 577 -13.82 17.00 -25.62
N GLU A 578 -14.51 17.27 -24.51
CA GLU A 578 -15.21 18.53 -24.27
C GLU A 578 -14.24 19.70 -24.08
N LEU A 579 -13.10 19.47 -23.41
CA LEU A 579 -12.02 20.46 -23.32
C LEU A 579 -11.47 20.84 -24.70
N LYS A 580 -11.24 19.85 -25.56
CA LYS A 580 -10.78 20.08 -26.93
C LYS A 580 -11.83 20.82 -27.76
N ALA A 581 -13.11 20.44 -27.64
CA ALA A 581 -14.20 21.12 -28.33
C ALA A 581 -14.32 22.60 -27.92
N LEU A 582 -14.12 22.90 -26.63
CA LEU A 582 -14.09 24.27 -26.11
C LEU A 582 -12.88 25.05 -26.65
N HIS A 583 -11.71 24.41 -26.72
CA HIS A 583 -10.52 25.00 -27.32
C HIS A 583 -10.73 25.35 -28.78
N ASP A 584 -11.21 24.39 -29.56
CA ASP A 584 -11.48 24.56 -30.98
C ASP A 584 -12.53 25.66 -31.21
N ALA A 585 -13.52 25.80 -30.32
CA ALA A 585 -14.52 26.87 -30.40
C ALA A 585 -13.92 28.27 -30.17
N LEU A 586 -12.94 28.38 -29.26
CA LEU A 586 -12.30 29.65 -28.89
C LEU A 586 -11.05 30.01 -29.71
N GLN A 587 -10.52 29.08 -30.51
CA GLN A 587 -9.30 29.25 -31.32
C GLN A 587 -9.56 29.17 -32.83
N ARG A 588 -10.82 29.06 -33.26
CA ARG A 588 -11.16 28.71 -34.65
C ARG A 588 -10.51 29.68 -35.66
N SER A 589 -9.58 29.12 -36.43
CA SER A 589 -8.86 29.63 -37.60
C SER A 589 -7.58 30.44 -37.35
N THR A 590 -6.46 29.76 -37.61
CA THR A 590 -5.08 30.24 -37.83
C THR A 590 -4.33 30.66 -36.58
N GLY A 591 -3.09 30.17 -36.44
CA GLY A 591 -2.16 30.44 -35.33
C GLY A 591 -1.71 31.90 -35.24
N ARG A 592 -2.66 32.82 -35.08
CA ARG A 592 -2.49 34.22 -34.72
C ARG A 592 -3.54 34.55 -33.66
N GLN A 593 -3.07 35.25 -32.63
CA GLN A 593 -3.77 35.74 -31.44
C GLN A 593 -5.30 35.80 -31.58
N ALA A 594 -5.98 35.16 -30.61
CA ALA A 594 -7.43 35.15 -30.46
C ALA A 594 -8.02 36.56 -30.65
N VAL A 595 -8.98 36.67 -31.56
CA VAL A 595 -9.73 37.90 -31.81
C VAL A 595 -10.68 38.16 -30.64
N ILE A 596 -10.75 39.43 -30.20
CA ILE A 596 -11.34 39.98 -28.96
C ILE A 596 -12.83 39.63 -28.70
N SER A 597 -13.54 38.89 -29.55
CA SER A 597 -15.00 38.74 -29.49
C SER A 597 -15.57 37.31 -29.54
N GLN A 598 -14.77 36.26 -29.34
CA GLN A 598 -15.29 34.89 -29.36
C GLN A 598 -15.90 34.49 -28.01
N VAL A 599 -17.17 34.10 -28.04
CA VAL A 599 -17.89 33.57 -26.88
C VAL A 599 -18.15 32.08 -27.10
N ALA A 600 -17.67 31.25 -26.16
CA ALA A 600 -18.04 29.84 -26.09
C ALA A 600 -18.83 29.58 -24.81
N THR A 601 -19.90 28.79 -24.92
CA THR A 601 -20.79 28.48 -23.81
C THR A 601 -20.79 26.98 -23.50
N ILE A 602 -20.76 26.65 -22.22
CA ILE A 602 -20.91 25.28 -21.72
C ILE A 602 -22.22 25.22 -20.95
N SER A 603 -23.21 24.52 -21.48
CA SER A 603 -24.53 24.36 -20.88
C SER A 603 -24.78 22.89 -20.50
N GLY A 604 -25.57 22.66 -19.44
CA GLY A 604 -25.91 21.32 -18.96
C GLY A 604 -26.52 21.34 -17.57
N LEU A 605 -27.02 20.19 -17.10
CA LEU A 605 -27.64 20.01 -15.78
C LEU A 605 -26.73 20.50 -14.63
N GLY A 606 -27.33 20.89 -13.51
CA GLY A 606 -26.57 21.20 -12.27
C GLY A 606 -25.72 20.00 -11.84
N GLY A 607 -24.54 20.25 -11.26
CA GLY A 607 -23.68 19.18 -10.72
C GLY A 607 -22.79 18.44 -11.73
N VAL A 608 -22.93 18.65 -13.04
CA VAL A 608 -22.14 17.92 -14.07
C VAL A 608 -20.70 18.42 -14.28
N GLY A 609 -20.21 19.33 -13.41
CA GLY A 609 -18.82 19.82 -13.44
C GLY A 609 -18.51 20.91 -14.48
N LYS A 610 -19.48 21.73 -14.89
CA LYS A 610 -19.27 22.79 -15.90
C LYS A 610 -18.21 23.82 -15.49
N SER A 611 -18.26 24.29 -14.24
CA SER A 611 -17.28 25.24 -13.72
C SER A 611 -15.88 24.62 -13.63
N GLU A 612 -15.79 23.34 -13.27
CA GLU A 612 -14.52 22.60 -13.28
C GLU A 612 -13.95 22.43 -14.68
N LEU A 613 -14.81 22.19 -15.68
CA LEU A 613 -14.40 22.13 -17.08
C LEU A 613 -13.79 23.46 -17.56
N ALA A 614 -14.42 24.59 -17.20
CA ALA A 614 -13.90 25.92 -17.53
C ALA A 614 -12.59 26.25 -16.77
N ARG A 615 -12.44 25.83 -15.51
CA ARG A 615 -11.19 25.95 -14.75
C ARG A 615 -10.06 25.15 -15.41
N LYS A 616 -10.31 23.86 -15.72
CA LYS A 616 -9.33 23.02 -16.44
C LYS A 616 -8.95 23.61 -17.80
N TYR A 617 -9.91 24.22 -18.50
CA TYR A 617 -9.62 24.92 -19.75
C TYR A 617 -8.65 26.09 -19.55
N ALA A 618 -8.92 26.97 -18.58
CA ALA A 618 -8.07 28.12 -18.33
C ALA A 618 -6.63 27.70 -17.93
N TYR A 619 -6.49 26.65 -17.12
CA TYR A 619 -5.18 26.11 -16.73
C TYR A 619 -4.43 25.48 -17.91
N LYS A 620 -5.13 24.72 -18.76
CA LYS A 620 -4.50 24.00 -19.88
C LYS A 620 -4.23 24.89 -21.11
N TYR A 621 -5.11 25.82 -21.40
CA TYR A 621 -5.10 26.60 -22.65
C TYR A 621 -4.92 28.12 -22.43
N GLY A 622 -4.69 28.58 -21.19
CA GLY A 622 -4.48 29.99 -20.86
C GLY A 622 -3.32 30.65 -21.60
N LYS A 623 -2.29 29.87 -21.97
CA LYS A 623 -1.12 30.33 -22.75
C LYS A 623 -1.44 30.97 -24.08
N TYR A 624 -2.50 30.50 -24.74
CA TYR A 624 -2.94 31.01 -26.04
C TYR A 624 -3.50 32.45 -25.95
N TYR A 625 -3.64 32.99 -24.73
CA TYR A 625 -4.09 34.35 -24.43
C TYR A 625 -2.95 35.22 -23.84
N GLY A 626 -1.69 34.85 -24.08
CA GLY A 626 -0.53 35.52 -23.49
C GLY A 626 -0.50 35.40 -21.96
N GLY A 627 -1.05 34.31 -21.43
CA GLY A 627 -1.19 34.04 -20.00
C GLY A 627 -2.32 34.80 -19.30
N ASN A 628 -2.95 35.78 -19.96
CA ASN A 628 -3.96 36.66 -19.38
C ASN A 628 -5.33 35.98 -19.30
N VAL A 629 -5.81 35.69 -18.09
CA VAL A 629 -7.17 35.21 -17.88
C VAL A 629 -7.78 35.83 -16.63
N ILE A 630 -9.02 36.26 -16.77
CA ILE A 630 -9.79 36.94 -15.74
C ILE A 630 -11.07 36.13 -15.49
N TRP A 631 -11.31 35.75 -14.24
CA TRP A 631 -12.51 35.05 -13.82
C TRP A 631 -13.35 35.93 -12.92
N ILE A 632 -14.56 36.25 -13.39
CA ILE A 632 -15.51 37.14 -12.72
C ILE A 632 -16.71 36.35 -12.24
N SER A 633 -17.11 36.55 -10.98
CA SER A 633 -18.32 35.93 -10.44
C SER A 633 -19.57 36.70 -10.89
N ALA A 634 -20.19 36.24 -11.97
CA ALA A 634 -21.36 36.85 -12.58
C ALA A 634 -22.70 36.25 -12.11
N GLU A 635 -22.79 35.78 -10.85
CA GLU A 635 -24.04 35.22 -10.29
C GLU A 635 -25.15 36.27 -10.17
N ASN A 636 -24.81 37.50 -9.78
CA ASN A 636 -25.69 38.66 -9.77
C ASN A 636 -24.89 39.98 -9.92
N SER A 637 -25.59 41.11 -10.08
CA SER A 637 -24.95 42.43 -10.30
C SER A 637 -23.93 42.77 -9.20
N LYS A 638 -24.25 42.50 -7.93
CA LYS A 638 -23.38 42.84 -6.80
C LYS A 638 -22.10 42.01 -6.78
N THR A 639 -22.19 40.70 -7.04
CA THR A 639 -20.99 39.85 -7.09
C THR A 639 -20.10 40.19 -8.27
N MET A 640 -20.72 40.61 -9.39
CA MET A 640 -20.01 41.04 -10.58
C MET A 640 -19.26 42.36 -10.33
N GLU A 641 -19.93 43.37 -9.77
CA GLU A 641 -19.33 44.65 -9.36
C GLU A 641 -18.17 44.44 -8.38
N SER A 642 -18.36 43.62 -7.35
CA SER A 642 -17.29 43.29 -6.38
C SER A 642 -16.10 42.63 -7.07
N SER A 643 -16.33 41.67 -7.96
CA SER A 643 -15.26 40.97 -8.68
C SER A 643 -14.46 41.90 -9.58
N PHE A 644 -15.11 42.86 -10.24
CA PHE A 644 -14.41 43.85 -11.05
C PHE A 644 -13.65 44.88 -10.19
N LEU A 645 -14.16 45.23 -9.01
CA LEU A 645 -13.47 46.12 -8.07
C LEU A 645 -12.19 45.47 -7.54
N ASP A 646 -12.27 44.18 -7.24
CA ASP A 646 -11.11 43.40 -6.81
C ASP A 646 -10.11 43.21 -7.95
N LEU A 647 -10.59 43.01 -9.19
CA LEU A 647 -9.73 42.99 -10.37
C LEU A 647 -8.99 44.32 -10.53
N ALA A 648 -9.68 45.46 -10.35
CA ALA A 648 -9.08 46.78 -10.46
C ALA A 648 -7.99 47.05 -9.41
N LYS A 649 -7.87 46.24 -8.35
CA LYS A 649 -6.77 46.31 -7.39
C LYS A 649 -5.52 45.55 -7.84
N ASP A 650 -5.58 44.80 -8.95
CA ASP A 650 -4.42 44.12 -9.51
C ASP A 650 -3.44 45.13 -10.11
N ASP A 651 -2.24 45.22 -9.51
CA ASP A 651 -1.21 46.17 -9.88
C ASP A 651 -0.81 46.08 -11.37
N LYS A 652 -1.01 44.92 -12.03
CA LYS A 652 -0.68 44.70 -13.44
C LYS A 652 -1.63 45.42 -14.40
N LEU A 653 -2.84 45.76 -13.95
CA LEU A 653 -3.78 46.55 -14.77
C LEU A 653 -3.43 48.04 -14.80
N GLY A 654 -2.59 48.52 -13.86
CA GLY A 654 -2.26 49.94 -13.74
C GLY A 654 -3.45 50.84 -13.44
N ILE A 655 -4.57 50.26 -12.98
CA ILE A 655 -5.79 50.98 -12.61
C ILE A 655 -5.71 51.22 -11.11
N SER A 656 -5.53 52.47 -10.69
CA SER A 656 -5.64 52.78 -9.26
C SER A 656 -7.08 52.51 -8.80
N PRO A 657 -7.31 51.68 -7.77
CA PRO A 657 -8.65 51.41 -7.23
C PRO A 657 -9.25 52.65 -6.56
N GLN A 658 -8.41 53.62 -6.20
CA GLN A 658 -8.80 54.91 -5.63
C GLN A 658 -8.61 56.05 -6.62
N ASP A 659 -9.46 57.06 -6.50
CA ASP A 659 -9.26 58.35 -7.17
C ASP A 659 -8.11 59.14 -6.51
N LYS A 660 -7.78 60.31 -7.07
CA LYS A 660 -6.73 61.20 -6.56
C LYS A 660 -7.02 61.79 -5.16
N TYR A 661 -8.19 61.50 -4.59
CA TYR A 661 -8.64 61.94 -3.28
C TYR A 661 -8.74 60.79 -2.26
N GLY A 662 -8.39 59.56 -2.65
CA GLY A 662 -8.41 58.39 -1.77
C GLY A 662 -9.78 57.73 -1.65
N ASN A 663 -10.76 58.09 -2.48
CA ASN A 663 -12.06 57.41 -2.53
C ASN A 663 -11.99 56.23 -3.48
N ASP A 664 -12.61 55.10 -3.12
CA ASP A 664 -12.74 53.96 -4.03
C ASP A 664 -13.52 54.38 -5.29
N LYS A 665 -12.96 54.08 -6.46
CA LYS A 665 -13.62 54.34 -7.74
C LYS A 665 -14.86 53.46 -7.85
N MET A 666 -15.98 54.05 -8.26
CA MET A 666 -17.21 53.30 -8.52
C MET A 666 -17.15 52.61 -9.88
N ILE A 667 -17.69 51.38 -9.94
CA ILE A 667 -17.88 50.63 -11.18
C ILE A 667 -19.31 50.88 -11.65
N GLU A 668 -19.47 51.61 -12.74
CA GLU A 668 -20.77 51.80 -13.39
C GLU A 668 -20.96 50.75 -14.48
N THR A 669 -22.08 50.03 -14.42
CA THR A 669 -22.52 49.18 -15.53
C THR A 669 -23.18 50.10 -16.57
N ILE A 670 -22.59 50.21 -17.77
CA ILE A 670 -23.14 51.01 -18.87
C ILE A 670 -24.15 50.18 -19.66
#